data_AF-A0A2X0J5J8-F1
#
_entry.id   AF-A0A2X0J5J8-F1
#
_cell.length_a   1.000
_cell.length_b   1.000
_cell.length_c   1.000
_cell.angle_alpha   90.00
_cell.angle_beta   90.00
_cell.angle_gamma   90.00
#
_symmetry.space_group_name_H-M   'P 1'
#
loop_
_entity.id
_entity.type
_entity.pdbx_description
1 polymer ?
#
loop_
_entity_poly.entity_id
_entity_poly.type
_entity_poly.pdbx_seq_one_letter_code
_entity_poly.pdbx_strand_id
1 'polypeptide(L)'
;MTTPLPRWLRATVACCTTLAAASAGLLLAPPAQAAAGAVTQYPNFAPTPPMGWNDWSYYQCGIDEQTILGNARALVSTGLAKKGYDTVTIDDCWMAQQRDAAGDLVANPKLFPHGMAYVGQQLHKLGIKFGIYEDAGTNTCGGYPGSLGHWQQDADLFASWGVDYVKLDGCNVPTKTGETDEQSYRDTYTAMSQALLNTHRRIVFSISAPAYFQGEANWDSVIRWSAQLGNLWREGADIALGQDSGADKWASIDYNYGYNVGLAALQRPGRWNDPDFLLAGDSGLSRDEIQSQVSLWSMMAAPLISSTDLTHLSPAALAVLGNKDVIAVDQDRLGIQGRIVQQGTGYDVLSKPLAGGDRAVALFNSSDRAQTVTTTAAKAGLRAAAGYSLRDLVTKQVTETTGVISADVPPHATVLLRVHSGAARGLAPATAITWHDVSTAQHPGTYRVTLADHGAVALADARLRFAAPAGWTVTPSSARLPRVAAGGSASTTVTVHGPQGAPGTTVTPISATAAYRAVGSGRVDTVAGQQTIVQVVPYPTLASAFDNVGATSESDTTPGNLDGGGDSYSTEALAKAGATPGATIKANGLSFTWPSAAPGTVDNVAAGGQEITFGGQGSALGFLGAEAGFVSGTVTVTYTDGSTSTGQLGFPNWCCAPTDAYGAKTAFTTDHRDTPTGPANYGISYGVFTNTVPLTPGKTVRFVTLPNAPAIHVFGLAVQP
;
A
#
# COMPACT_ATOMS: atom_id res chain seq x y z
N MET A 1 60.68 -12.72 -61.84
CA MET A 1 62.09 -12.77 -62.31
C MET A 1 62.92 -12.87 -61.04
N THR A 2 63.59 -13.95 -60.65
CA THR A 2 64.13 -15.17 -61.30
C THR A 2 63.94 -16.36 -60.34
N THR A 3 63.72 -17.53 -60.93
CA THR A 3 63.51 -18.89 -60.37
C THR A 3 64.81 -19.51 -59.78
N PRO A 4 64.84 -20.76 -59.22
CA PRO A 4 63.86 -21.54 -58.44
C PRO A 4 64.48 -22.47 -57.32
N LEU A 5 63.60 -23.33 -56.76
CA LEU A 5 63.78 -24.71 -56.24
C LEU A 5 64.17 -24.97 -54.76
N PRO A 6 63.50 -25.96 -54.11
CA PRO A 6 63.72 -26.39 -52.73
C PRO A 6 64.67 -27.60 -52.65
N ARG A 7 65.08 -27.99 -51.43
CA ARG A 7 65.05 -29.37 -50.86
C ARG A 7 66.11 -29.58 -49.75
N TRP A 8 65.61 -29.79 -48.53
CA TRP A 8 65.90 -30.96 -47.66
C TRP A 8 67.16 -31.01 -46.77
N LEU A 9 66.89 -31.40 -45.52
CA LEU A 9 67.61 -32.34 -44.64
C LEU A 9 68.93 -31.91 -43.94
N ARG A 10 68.86 -31.99 -42.59
CA ARG A 10 69.88 -32.47 -41.63
C ARG A 10 71.12 -31.57 -41.45
N ALA A 11 71.80 -31.53 -40.32
CA ALA A 11 71.58 -31.94 -38.94
C ALA A 11 72.81 -31.37 -38.19
N THR A 12 72.57 -30.78 -37.02
CA THR A 12 73.39 -30.77 -35.79
C THR A 12 74.92 -30.47 -35.78
N VAL A 13 75.35 -29.99 -34.59
CA VAL A 13 76.71 -29.95 -33.97
C VAL A 13 77.32 -28.54 -33.92
N ALA A 14 77.12 -27.79 -32.82
CA ALA A 14 77.98 -27.65 -31.62
C ALA A 14 79.13 -26.62 -31.85
N CYS A 15 79.63 -25.82 -30.91
CA CYS A 15 79.65 -25.83 -29.46
C CYS A 15 80.18 -24.45 -28.96
N CYS A 16 80.12 -24.23 -27.64
CA CYS A 16 80.86 -23.25 -26.82
C CYS A 16 80.18 -21.88 -26.59
N THR A 17 79.35 -21.73 -25.55
CA THR A 17 79.65 -21.43 -24.13
C THR A 17 79.87 -19.95 -23.83
N THR A 18 78.82 -19.31 -23.30
CA THR A 18 78.94 -18.34 -22.19
C THR A 18 77.80 -18.59 -21.21
N LEU A 19 78.14 -19.11 -20.03
CA LEU A 19 77.28 -19.05 -18.84
C LEU A 19 77.28 -17.61 -18.34
N ALA A 20 76.11 -16.98 -18.21
CA ALA A 20 75.87 -15.94 -17.23
C ALA A 20 74.37 -15.81 -16.90
N ALA A 21 74.07 -16.04 -15.63
CA ALA A 21 72.95 -15.53 -14.84
C ALA A 21 71.52 -15.82 -15.32
N ALA A 22 70.90 -16.75 -14.58
CA ALA A 22 69.46 -16.91 -14.48
C ALA A 22 68.82 -15.65 -13.85
N SER A 23 67.85 -15.09 -14.56
CA SER A 23 66.79 -14.24 -13.99
C SER A 23 65.48 -14.73 -14.59
N ALA A 24 64.62 -15.26 -13.72
CA ALA A 24 63.32 -15.81 -14.07
C ALA A 24 62.40 -14.72 -14.65
N GLY A 25 62.21 -14.74 -15.96
CA GLY A 25 61.07 -14.10 -16.60
C GLY A 25 59.89 -15.06 -16.57
N LEU A 26 59.16 -15.11 -15.46
CA LEU A 26 57.79 -15.63 -15.47
C LEU A 26 56.96 -14.73 -16.38
N LEU A 27 56.73 -15.20 -17.61
CA LEU A 27 55.65 -14.68 -18.44
C LEU A 27 54.35 -14.94 -17.67
N LEU A 28 53.84 -13.91 -17.00
CA LEU A 28 52.48 -13.88 -16.48
C LEU A 28 51.54 -14.05 -17.67
N ALA A 29 51.07 -15.28 -17.88
CA ALA A 29 49.85 -15.50 -18.62
C ALA A 29 48.75 -14.68 -17.94
N PRO A 30 47.92 -13.93 -18.68
CA PRO A 30 46.75 -13.31 -18.08
C PRO A 30 45.94 -14.41 -17.37
N PRO A 31 45.36 -14.15 -16.18
CA PRO A 31 44.50 -15.13 -15.55
C PRO A 31 43.42 -15.49 -16.57
N ALA A 32 43.28 -16.78 -16.84
CA ALA A 32 42.16 -17.26 -17.62
C ALA A 32 40.89 -16.76 -16.93
N GLN A 33 40.19 -15.81 -17.54
CA GLN A 33 38.81 -15.55 -17.18
C GLN A 33 38.10 -16.89 -17.29
N ALA A 34 37.78 -17.49 -16.15
CA ALA A 34 36.77 -18.51 -16.11
C ALA A 34 35.55 -17.86 -16.76
N ALA A 35 35.14 -18.36 -17.92
CA ALA A 35 33.83 -18.04 -18.44
C ALA A 35 32.85 -18.51 -17.36
N ALA A 36 32.38 -17.57 -16.53
CA ALA A 36 31.32 -17.82 -15.58
C ALA A 36 30.16 -18.36 -16.40
N GLY A 37 29.81 -19.64 -16.19
CA GLY A 37 28.62 -20.19 -16.80
C GLY A 37 27.46 -19.32 -16.36
N ALA A 38 26.82 -18.63 -17.30
CA ALA A 38 25.69 -17.76 -17.01
C ALA A 38 24.67 -18.53 -16.15
N VAL A 39 24.25 -17.94 -15.02
CA VAL A 39 23.14 -18.48 -14.22
C VAL A 39 21.95 -18.64 -15.15
N THR A 40 21.62 -19.88 -15.49
CA THR A 40 20.44 -20.15 -16.32
C THR A 40 19.17 -20.02 -15.47
N GLN A 41 19.27 -20.32 -14.16
CA GLN A 41 18.20 -20.16 -13.18
C GLN A 41 18.71 -20.26 -11.72
N TYR A 42 18.32 -19.33 -10.84
CA TYR A 42 18.61 -19.37 -9.40
C TYR A 42 17.89 -20.56 -8.72
N PRO A 43 18.49 -21.26 -7.74
CA PRO A 43 17.84 -22.39 -7.08
C PRO A 43 16.53 -22.01 -6.37
N ASN A 44 15.63 -22.97 -6.23
CA ASN A 44 14.44 -22.79 -5.39
C ASN A 44 14.81 -22.96 -3.91
N PHE A 45 15.09 -21.84 -3.24
CA PHE A 45 15.34 -21.79 -1.80
C PHE A 45 14.12 -21.30 -0.99
N ALA A 46 13.06 -20.87 -1.66
CA ALA A 46 11.78 -20.44 -1.06
C ALA A 46 10.61 -21.24 -1.67
N PRO A 47 10.43 -22.53 -1.32
CA PRO A 47 9.42 -23.39 -1.94
C PRO A 47 7.97 -22.94 -1.68
N THR A 48 7.76 -22.12 -0.64
CA THR A 48 6.56 -21.32 -0.36
C THR A 48 6.98 -19.85 -0.20
N PRO A 49 6.04 -18.88 -0.25
CA PRO A 49 6.38 -17.47 -0.03
C PRO A 49 7.12 -17.29 1.30
N PRO A 50 8.23 -16.54 1.36
CA PRO A 50 8.92 -16.26 2.62
C PRO A 50 8.01 -15.58 3.63
N MET A 51 8.22 -15.86 4.92
CA MET A 51 7.52 -15.19 6.01
C MET A 51 8.53 -14.71 7.03
N GLY A 52 8.31 -13.53 7.60
CA GLY A 52 9.31 -12.93 8.49
C GLY A 52 8.98 -11.54 8.98
N TRP A 53 10.03 -10.82 9.34
CA TRP A 53 9.97 -9.44 9.77
C TRP A 53 11.11 -8.64 9.14
N ASN A 54 10.84 -7.38 8.84
CA ASN A 54 11.79 -6.38 8.38
C ASN A 54 11.53 -5.07 9.11
N ASP A 55 12.55 -4.24 9.29
CA ASP A 55 12.45 -3.01 10.08
C ASP A 55 11.97 -1.77 9.30
N TRP A 56 12.03 -1.78 7.96
CA TRP A 56 12.02 -0.55 7.15
C TRP A 56 10.77 0.31 7.32
N SER A 57 9.57 -0.23 7.06
CA SER A 57 8.35 0.58 7.09
C SER A 57 8.08 1.19 8.46
N TYR A 58 8.51 0.58 9.57
CA TYR A 58 8.23 1.12 10.90
C TYR A 58 9.38 1.95 11.47
N TYR A 59 10.60 1.42 11.42
CA TYR A 59 11.75 2.02 12.10
C TYR A 59 12.62 2.86 11.17
N GLN A 60 12.62 2.58 9.86
CA GLN A 60 13.58 3.17 8.91
C GLN A 60 15.00 3.06 9.49
N CYS A 61 15.78 4.15 9.50
CA CYS A 61 17.12 4.19 10.07
C CYS A 61 17.17 4.29 11.61
N GLY A 62 16.01 4.28 12.29
CA GLY A 62 15.86 4.34 13.75
C GLY A 62 16.10 3.00 14.46
N ILE A 63 17.07 2.23 13.99
CA ILE A 63 17.35 0.85 14.42
C ILE A 63 18.71 0.71 15.11
N ASP A 64 18.81 -0.31 15.95
CA ASP A 64 20.07 -0.79 16.52
C ASP A 64 19.99 -2.31 16.80
N GLU A 65 21.10 -2.90 17.25
CA GLU A 65 21.18 -4.31 17.63
C GLU A 65 20.08 -4.74 18.62
N GLN A 66 19.70 -3.86 19.56
CA GLN A 66 18.68 -4.18 20.56
C GLN A 66 17.29 -4.21 19.95
N THR A 67 16.97 -3.27 19.06
CA THR A 67 15.71 -3.20 18.31
C THR A 67 15.53 -4.46 17.45
N ILE A 68 16.56 -4.85 16.68
CA ILE A 68 16.51 -6.04 15.82
C ILE A 68 16.32 -7.32 16.66
N LEU A 69 17.16 -7.52 17.68
CA LEU A 69 17.07 -8.72 18.51
C LEU A 69 15.82 -8.73 19.41
N GLY A 70 15.28 -7.55 19.73
CA GLY A 70 14.01 -7.37 20.44
C GLY A 70 12.83 -7.90 19.64
N ASN A 71 12.71 -7.47 18.38
CA ASN A 71 11.68 -7.96 17.47
C ASN A 71 11.86 -9.46 17.16
N ALA A 72 13.09 -9.95 17.00
CA ALA A 72 13.35 -11.38 16.83
C ALA A 72 12.87 -12.21 18.05
N ARG A 73 13.11 -11.73 19.27
CA ARG A 73 12.58 -12.38 20.49
C ARG A 73 11.05 -12.30 20.55
N ALA A 74 10.45 -11.20 20.09
CA ALA A 74 9.00 -11.04 20.02
C ALA A 74 8.36 -12.04 19.05
N LEU A 75 8.97 -12.31 17.90
CA LEU A 75 8.52 -13.38 16.99
C LEU A 75 8.41 -14.74 17.70
N VAL A 76 9.40 -15.06 18.53
CA VAL A 76 9.43 -16.32 19.30
C VAL A 76 8.40 -16.30 20.43
N SER A 77 8.36 -15.24 21.25
CA SER A 77 7.52 -15.16 22.45
C SER A 77 6.02 -15.07 22.13
N THR A 78 5.65 -14.37 21.06
CA THR A 78 4.27 -14.30 20.54
C THR A 78 3.84 -15.60 19.84
N GLY A 79 4.80 -16.46 19.50
CA GLY A 79 4.58 -17.70 18.77
C GLY A 79 4.40 -17.54 17.27
N LEU A 80 4.64 -16.35 16.71
CA LEU A 80 4.63 -16.10 15.26
C LEU A 80 5.73 -16.89 14.54
N ALA A 81 6.92 -17.04 15.14
CA ALA A 81 8.00 -17.86 14.58
C ALA A 81 7.55 -19.32 14.34
N LYS A 82 6.79 -19.91 15.28
CA LYS A 82 6.23 -21.26 15.14
C LYS A 82 5.14 -21.37 14.06
N LYS A 83 4.64 -20.24 13.56
CA LYS A 83 3.63 -20.16 12.49
C LYS A 83 4.25 -19.87 11.12
N GLY A 84 5.57 -19.67 11.05
CA GLY A 84 6.30 -19.50 9.80
C GLY A 84 7.10 -18.20 9.70
N TYR A 85 6.81 -17.19 10.54
CA TYR A 85 7.54 -15.91 10.54
C TYR A 85 8.96 -16.09 11.12
N ASP A 86 9.85 -16.67 10.32
CA ASP A 86 11.11 -17.27 10.77
C ASP A 86 12.34 -16.60 10.17
N THR A 87 12.18 -15.47 9.48
CA THR A 87 13.26 -14.68 8.89
C THR A 87 13.22 -13.26 9.43
N VAL A 88 14.36 -12.72 9.87
CA VAL A 88 14.51 -11.32 10.28
C VAL A 88 15.49 -10.67 9.31
N THR A 89 15.02 -9.72 8.51
CA THR A 89 15.83 -8.99 7.53
C THR A 89 16.10 -7.59 8.04
N ILE A 90 17.37 -7.26 8.26
CA ILE A 90 17.80 -5.89 8.60
C ILE A 90 17.86 -5.10 7.30
N ASP A 91 17.12 -4.00 7.21
CA ASP A 91 17.06 -3.13 6.02
C ASP A 91 18.23 -2.13 5.96
N ASP A 92 18.13 -1.08 5.14
CA ASP A 92 19.17 -0.06 4.97
C ASP A 92 19.60 0.61 6.30
N CYS A 93 20.65 1.44 6.28
CA CYS A 93 21.21 2.15 7.43
C CYS A 93 21.96 1.30 8.47
N TRP A 94 22.17 -0.01 8.24
CA TRP A 94 22.92 -0.87 9.18
C TRP A 94 24.43 -0.63 9.20
N MET A 95 24.99 -0.10 8.11
CA MET A 95 26.43 0.00 7.87
C MET A 95 27.01 1.39 8.16
N ALA A 96 28.33 1.45 8.28
CA ALA A 96 29.08 2.69 8.31
C ALA A 96 29.05 3.36 6.92
N GLN A 97 29.28 4.67 6.89
CA GLN A 97 29.27 5.48 5.66
C GLN A 97 30.44 5.17 4.70
N GLN A 98 31.40 4.34 5.12
CA GLN A 98 32.56 3.97 4.32
C GLN A 98 32.87 2.50 4.53
N ARG A 99 33.30 1.85 3.44
CA ARG A 99 33.99 0.56 3.47
C ARG A 99 35.33 0.70 4.19
N ASP A 100 35.87 -0.40 4.71
CA ASP A 100 37.19 -0.38 5.31
C ASP A 100 38.32 -0.32 4.26
N ALA A 101 39.57 -0.36 4.72
CA ALA A 101 40.74 -0.30 3.85
C ALA A 101 40.89 -1.53 2.92
N ALA A 102 40.23 -2.65 3.22
CA ALA A 102 40.19 -3.83 2.36
C ALA A 102 39.02 -3.77 1.35
N GLY A 103 38.15 -2.76 1.48
CA GLY A 103 36.95 -2.61 0.67
C GLY A 103 35.74 -3.37 1.21
N ASP A 104 35.82 -3.92 2.43
CA ASP A 104 34.72 -4.65 3.04
C ASP A 104 33.67 -3.68 3.61
N LEU A 105 32.40 -4.08 3.56
CA LEU A 105 31.31 -3.40 4.26
C LEU A 105 31.53 -3.50 5.78
N VAL A 106 31.30 -2.41 6.48
CA VAL A 106 31.49 -2.33 7.93
C VAL A 106 30.17 -2.02 8.60
N ALA A 107 29.72 -2.85 9.55
CA ALA A 107 28.56 -2.53 10.38
C ALA A 107 28.81 -1.23 11.15
N ASN A 108 27.79 -0.37 11.29
CA ASN A 108 27.94 0.85 12.08
C ASN A 108 28.23 0.50 13.55
N PRO A 109 29.41 0.83 14.11
CA PRO A 109 29.81 0.36 15.44
C PRO A 109 28.98 0.98 16.58
N LYS A 110 28.22 2.04 16.31
CA LYS A 110 27.29 2.61 17.28
C LYS A 110 25.97 1.84 17.33
N LEU A 111 25.45 1.45 16.17
CA LEU A 111 24.18 0.73 16.06
C LEU A 111 24.36 -0.76 16.34
N PHE A 112 25.48 -1.32 15.89
CA PHE A 112 25.81 -2.75 15.95
C PHE A 112 27.22 -2.96 16.53
N PRO A 113 27.41 -2.71 17.84
CA PRO A 113 28.72 -2.75 18.47
C PRO A 113 29.40 -4.14 18.42
N HIS A 114 28.64 -5.21 18.22
CA HIS A 114 29.17 -6.57 18.07
C HIS A 114 29.25 -7.05 16.61
N GLY A 115 28.82 -6.24 15.64
CA GLY A 115 28.85 -6.55 14.21
C GLY A 115 27.82 -7.59 13.74
N MET A 116 27.69 -7.73 12.42
CA MET A 116 26.63 -8.55 11.80
C MET A 116 26.78 -10.05 12.04
N ALA A 117 28.01 -10.57 12.15
CA ALA A 117 28.24 -11.97 12.50
C ALA A 117 27.64 -12.33 13.86
N TYR A 118 27.73 -11.43 14.84
CA TYR A 118 27.12 -11.62 16.15
C TYR A 118 25.59 -11.64 16.05
N VAL A 119 25.01 -10.68 15.32
CA VAL A 119 23.56 -10.61 15.10
C VAL A 119 23.03 -11.89 14.46
N GLY A 120 23.67 -12.35 13.38
CA GLY A 120 23.35 -13.63 12.73
C GLY A 120 23.38 -14.81 13.69
N GLN A 121 24.43 -14.92 14.52
CA GLN A 121 24.51 -15.97 15.54
C GLN A 121 23.38 -15.88 16.58
N GLN A 122 22.96 -14.68 17.00
CA GLN A 122 21.86 -14.54 17.96
C GLN A 122 20.51 -14.91 17.33
N LEU A 123 20.26 -14.52 16.08
CA LEU A 123 19.07 -14.91 15.33
C LEU A 123 19.00 -16.44 15.18
N HIS A 124 20.11 -17.08 14.77
CA HIS A 124 20.15 -18.54 14.63
C HIS A 124 19.93 -19.28 15.96
N LYS A 125 20.43 -18.75 17.09
CA LYS A 125 20.14 -19.31 18.43
C LYS A 125 18.66 -19.29 18.78
N LEU A 126 17.90 -18.34 18.23
CA LEU A 126 16.44 -18.25 18.38
C LEU A 126 15.69 -19.16 17.37
N GLY A 127 16.40 -19.81 16.45
CA GLY A 127 15.81 -20.55 15.33
C GLY A 127 15.27 -19.63 14.23
N ILE A 128 15.76 -18.39 14.16
CA ILE A 128 15.38 -17.38 13.17
C ILE A 128 16.50 -17.26 12.12
N LYS A 129 16.13 -17.22 10.84
CA LYS A 129 17.02 -16.97 9.71
C LYS A 129 17.42 -15.50 9.67
N PHE A 130 18.66 -15.24 9.26
CA PHE A 130 19.20 -13.88 9.18
C PHE A 130 19.11 -13.34 7.75
N GLY A 131 18.39 -12.25 7.55
CA GLY A 131 18.36 -11.48 6.31
C GLY A 131 19.12 -10.17 6.42
N ILE A 132 19.70 -9.73 5.31
CA ILE A 132 20.37 -8.43 5.21
C ILE A 132 19.96 -7.70 3.92
N TYR A 133 19.97 -6.38 3.98
CA TYR A 133 19.78 -5.49 2.84
C TYR A 133 21.11 -5.07 2.22
N GLU A 134 21.09 -4.90 0.91
CA GLU A 134 22.12 -4.24 0.14
C GLU A 134 21.53 -3.58 -1.11
N ASP A 135 22.32 -2.80 -1.87
CA ASP A 135 21.89 -2.17 -3.12
C ASP A 135 22.78 -2.56 -4.32
N ALA A 136 22.16 -2.72 -5.50
CA ALA A 136 22.84 -3.00 -6.75
C ALA A 136 23.63 -1.81 -7.34
N GLY A 137 23.38 -0.58 -6.88
CA GLY A 137 24.05 0.62 -7.35
C GLY A 137 25.33 0.98 -6.61
N THR A 138 25.82 2.19 -6.83
CA THR A 138 27.02 2.72 -6.14
C THR A 138 26.76 3.04 -4.67
N ASN A 139 25.52 3.40 -4.37
CA ASN A 139 25.06 3.76 -3.03
C ASN A 139 23.66 3.20 -2.81
N THR A 140 23.37 2.82 -1.57
CA THR A 140 22.00 2.49 -1.17
C THR A 140 21.08 3.70 -1.28
N CYS A 141 19.77 3.48 -1.18
CA CYS A 141 18.79 4.56 -1.15
C CYS A 141 19.04 5.56 -0.02
N GLY A 142 19.51 5.09 1.14
CA GLY A 142 19.96 5.92 2.28
C GLY A 142 21.35 6.54 2.12
N GLY A 143 22.03 6.34 0.98
CA GLY A 143 23.32 6.95 0.66
C GLY A 143 24.55 6.18 1.18
N TYR A 144 24.38 4.97 1.74
CA TYR A 144 25.48 4.14 2.23
C TYR A 144 26.20 3.42 1.07
N PRO A 145 27.38 2.81 1.27
CA PRO A 145 28.10 2.12 0.19
C PRO A 145 27.26 0.98 -0.41
N GLY A 146 26.99 0.99 -1.72
CA GLY A 146 26.31 -0.10 -2.42
C GLY A 146 27.28 -1.19 -2.90
N SER A 147 26.76 -2.28 -3.48
CA SER A 147 27.55 -3.44 -3.92
C SER A 147 28.15 -3.34 -5.33
N LEU A 148 27.87 -2.28 -6.10
CA LEU A 148 28.40 -2.17 -7.45
C LEU A 148 29.93 -2.24 -7.47
N GLY A 149 30.46 -3.28 -8.12
CA GLY A 149 31.92 -3.53 -8.21
C GLY A 149 32.49 -4.40 -7.09
N HIS A 150 31.71 -4.74 -6.06
CA HIS A 150 32.11 -5.53 -4.89
C HIS A 150 31.33 -6.85 -4.75
N TRP A 151 30.64 -7.31 -5.79
CA TRP A 151 29.69 -8.44 -5.77
C TRP A 151 30.16 -9.69 -5.01
N GLN A 152 31.31 -10.27 -5.38
CA GLN A 152 31.80 -11.49 -4.72
C GLN A 152 32.29 -11.22 -3.31
N GLN A 153 32.93 -10.07 -3.08
CA GLN A 153 33.43 -9.66 -1.77
C GLN A 153 32.28 -9.52 -0.76
N ASP A 154 31.23 -8.80 -1.14
CA ASP A 154 30.05 -8.59 -0.30
C ASP A 154 29.29 -9.91 -0.08
N ALA A 155 29.13 -10.73 -1.12
CA ALA A 155 28.50 -12.05 -1.00
C ALA A 155 29.26 -12.99 -0.03
N ASP A 156 30.60 -13.02 -0.12
CA ASP A 156 31.45 -13.81 0.77
C ASP A 156 31.35 -13.31 2.22
N LEU A 157 31.26 -11.98 2.41
CA LEU A 157 31.07 -11.36 3.71
C LEU A 157 29.71 -11.74 4.32
N PHE A 158 28.62 -11.65 3.54
CA PHE A 158 27.29 -12.10 3.96
C PHE A 158 27.28 -13.58 4.34
N ALA A 159 27.93 -14.43 3.55
CA ALA A 159 28.06 -15.85 3.85
C ALA A 159 28.84 -16.09 5.15
N SER A 160 29.91 -15.32 5.40
CA SER A 160 30.72 -15.38 6.63
C SER A 160 29.93 -14.99 7.88
N TRP A 161 28.96 -14.08 7.75
CA TRP A 161 28.04 -13.67 8.83
C TRP A 161 26.87 -14.63 9.04
N GLY A 162 26.73 -15.62 8.16
CA GLY A 162 25.64 -16.58 8.22
C GLY A 162 24.32 -16.05 7.68
N VAL A 163 24.32 -15.06 6.78
CA VAL A 163 23.11 -14.55 6.13
C VAL A 163 22.40 -15.66 5.33
N ASP A 164 21.09 -15.80 5.51
CA ASP A 164 20.20 -16.75 4.85
C ASP A 164 19.29 -16.10 3.79
N TYR A 165 19.21 -14.77 3.78
CA TYR A 165 18.35 -13.99 2.90
C TYR A 165 19.01 -12.66 2.54
N VAL A 166 18.99 -12.27 1.27
CA VAL A 166 19.46 -10.94 0.82
C VAL A 166 18.32 -10.24 0.09
N LYS A 167 17.95 -9.04 0.56
CA LYS A 167 17.19 -8.05 -0.21
C LYS A 167 18.20 -7.18 -0.95
N LEU A 168 18.12 -7.14 -2.28
CA LEU A 168 18.96 -6.26 -3.08
C LEU A 168 18.11 -5.20 -3.77
N ASP A 169 18.38 -3.96 -3.41
CA ASP A 169 17.73 -2.78 -3.94
C ASP A 169 18.36 -2.29 -5.25
N GLY A 170 17.87 -1.19 -5.80
CA GLY A 170 18.29 -0.68 -7.11
C GLY A 170 18.60 0.81 -7.18
N CYS A 171 18.75 1.51 -6.05
CA CYS A 171 19.06 2.92 -6.08
C CYS A 171 20.45 3.15 -6.69
N ASN A 172 20.63 4.26 -7.41
CA ASN A 172 21.94 4.67 -7.94
C ASN A 172 22.63 3.62 -8.84
N VAL A 173 21.88 2.79 -9.57
CA VAL A 173 22.44 1.94 -10.63
C VAL A 173 22.77 2.79 -11.85
N PRO A 174 24.05 2.94 -12.24
CA PRO A 174 24.42 3.74 -13.39
C PRO A 174 24.10 3.00 -14.69
N THR A 175 23.49 3.70 -15.64
CA THR A 175 23.37 3.22 -17.03
C THR A 175 24.75 3.13 -17.65
N LYS A 176 25.18 1.93 -18.02
CA LYS A 176 26.48 1.76 -18.68
C LYS A 176 26.45 2.34 -20.09
N THR A 177 27.58 2.86 -20.54
CA THR A 177 27.70 3.44 -21.87
C THR A 177 27.35 2.42 -22.96
N GLY A 178 26.31 2.70 -23.74
CA GLY A 178 25.83 1.84 -24.81
C GLY A 178 24.81 0.77 -24.39
N GLU A 179 24.41 0.75 -23.12
CA GLU A 179 23.33 -0.09 -22.60
C GLU A 179 22.06 0.72 -22.34
N THR A 180 20.91 0.05 -22.27
CA THR A 180 19.68 0.60 -21.68
C THR A 180 19.69 0.42 -20.17
N ASP A 181 18.84 1.16 -19.44
CA ASP A 181 18.70 1.01 -17.99
C ASP A 181 18.36 -0.44 -17.61
N GLU A 182 17.41 -1.06 -18.31
CA GLU A 182 17.06 -2.47 -18.11
C GLU A 182 18.26 -3.41 -18.27
N GLN A 183 19.14 -3.17 -19.26
CA GLN A 183 20.33 -3.99 -19.46
C GLN A 183 21.30 -3.82 -18.30
N SER A 184 21.55 -2.58 -17.86
CA SER A 184 22.44 -2.32 -16.74
C SER A 184 21.91 -2.90 -15.43
N TYR A 185 20.62 -2.80 -15.14
CA TYR A 185 19.98 -3.48 -14.00
C TYR A 185 20.08 -4.99 -14.11
N ARG A 186 19.75 -5.56 -15.28
CA ARG A 186 19.84 -7.01 -15.47
C ARG A 186 21.25 -7.52 -15.20
N ASP A 187 22.27 -6.79 -15.62
CA ASP A 187 23.67 -7.15 -15.40
C ASP A 187 24.08 -7.07 -13.93
N THR A 188 23.70 -6.01 -13.19
CA THR A 188 24.03 -5.87 -11.77
C THR A 188 23.37 -6.97 -10.93
N TYR A 189 22.08 -7.24 -11.16
CA TYR A 189 21.38 -8.32 -10.48
C TYR A 189 21.89 -9.71 -10.88
N THR A 190 22.35 -9.90 -12.12
CA THR A 190 23.01 -11.15 -12.55
C THR A 190 24.32 -11.36 -11.82
N ALA A 191 25.11 -10.30 -11.63
CA ALA A 191 26.38 -10.36 -10.92
C ALA A 191 26.20 -10.73 -9.45
N MET A 192 25.26 -10.09 -8.73
CA MET A 192 24.96 -10.47 -7.34
C MET A 192 24.39 -11.89 -7.25
N SER A 193 23.46 -12.26 -8.15
CA SER A 193 22.92 -13.62 -8.22
C SER A 193 24.03 -14.68 -8.31
N GLN A 194 24.99 -14.50 -9.22
CA GLN A 194 26.13 -15.39 -9.36
C GLN A 194 27.05 -15.38 -8.13
N ALA A 195 27.32 -14.20 -7.57
CA ALA A 195 28.16 -14.04 -6.39
C ALA A 195 27.60 -14.81 -5.19
N LEU A 196 26.30 -14.67 -4.92
CA LEU A 196 25.60 -15.41 -3.87
C LEU A 196 25.71 -16.94 -4.07
N LEU A 197 25.59 -17.43 -5.30
CA LEU A 197 25.74 -18.87 -5.60
C LEU A 197 27.16 -19.38 -5.39
N ASN A 198 28.17 -18.55 -5.69
CA ASN A 198 29.58 -18.89 -5.52
C ASN A 198 29.98 -19.06 -4.04
N THR A 199 29.23 -18.45 -3.11
CA THR A 199 29.44 -18.67 -1.67
C THR A 199 29.16 -20.11 -1.23
N HIS A 200 28.41 -20.86 -2.04
CA HIS A 200 27.86 -22.19 -1.73
C HIS A 200 26.96 -22.25 -0.48
N ARG A 201 26.56 -21.08 0.06
CA ARG A 201 25.54 -20.97 1.10
C ARG A 201 24.16 -20.85 0.44
N ARG A 202 23.13 -21.44 1.07
CA ARG A 202 21.74 -21.28 0.62
C ARG A 202 21.22 -19.93 1.09
N ILE A 203 21.18 -18.96 0.18
CA ILE A 203 20.71 -17.60 0.44
C ILE A 203 19.47 -17.36 -0.41
N VAL A 204 18.34 -17.04 0.21
CA VAL A 204 17.14 -16.60 -0.52
C VAL A 204 17.42 -15.21 -1.09
N PHE A 205 17.20 -15.01 -2.38
CA PHE A 205 17.51 -13.74 -3.03
C PHE A 205 16.24 -12.99 -3.44
N SER A 206 16.00 -11.84 -2.79
CA SER A 206 14.91 -10.91 -3.08
C SER A 206 15.41 -9.74 -3.93
N ILE A 207 14.74 -9.56 -5.07
CA ILE A 207 15.14 -8.64 -6.14
C ILE A 207 14.21 -7.43 -6.13
N SER A 208 14.73 -6.21 -6.02
CA SER A 208 13.88 -5.01 -6.13
C SER A 208 13.81 -4.41 -7.54
N ALA A 209 14.55 -4.95 -8.51
CA ALA A 209 14.66 -4.36 -9.84
C ALA A 209 13.32 -3.94 -10.48
N PRO A 210 12.25 -4.75 -10.48
CA PRO A 210 11.01 -4.35 -11.14
C PRO A 210 10.36 -3.10 -10.55
N ALA A 211 10.57 -2.79 -9.27
CA ALA A 211 10.03 -1.59 -8.63
C ALA A 211 10.54 -0.29 -9.31
N TYR A 212 11.76 -0.31 -9.84
CA TYR A 212 12.40 0.82 -10.53
C TYR A 212 11.90 1.03 -11.97
N PHE A 213 11.12 0.10 -12.50
CA PHE A 213 10.52 0.16 -13.83
C PHE A 213 8.99 0.20 -13.76
N GLN A 214 8.41 0.47 -12.58
CA GLN A 214 6.97 0.51 -12.39
C GLN A 214 6.32 1.51 -13.36
N GLY A 215 5.33 1.03 -14.11
CA GLY A 215 4.61 1.84 -15.11
C GLY A 215 5.33 1.97 -16.46
N GLU A 216 6.55 1.45 -16.61
CA GLU A 216 7.28 1.48 -17.87
C GLU A 216 6.89 0.33 -18.80
N ALA A 217 7.08 0.53 -20.11
CA ALA A 217 6.70 -0.44 -21.14
C ALA A 217 7.46 -1.78 -21.05
N ASN A 218 8.63 -1.78 -20.42
CA ASN A 218 9.49 -2.94 -20.25
C ASN A 218 9.36 -3.62 -18.88
N TRP A 219 8.47 -3.15 -18.00
CA TRP A 219 8.27 -3.70 -16.65
C TRP A 219 8.05 -5.23 -16.62
N ASP A 220 7.23 -5.78 -17.52
CA ASP A 220 7.00 -7.23 -17.63
C ASP A 220 8.29 -7.99 -18.03
N SER A 221 9.14 -7.40 -18.88
CA SER A 221 10.45 -7.96 -19.22
C SER A 221 11.34 -8.02 -17.97
N VAL A 222 11.34 -6.96 -17.16
CA VAL A 222 12.08 -6.84 -15.92
C VAL A 222 11.71 -7.92 -14.91
N ILE A 223 10.41 -8.18 -14.73
CA ILE A 223 9.94 -9.29 -13.89
C ILE A 223 10.41 -10.63 -14.44
N ARG A 224 10.31 -10.87 -15.75
CA ARG A 224 10.64 -12.17 -16.36
C ARG A 224 12.10 -12.55 -16.16
N TRP A 225 13.04 -11.62 -16.28
CA TRP A 225 14.44 -11.91 -15.99
C TRP A 225 14.73 -11.92 -14.49
N SER A 226 14.06 -11.09 -13.68
CA SER A 226 14.19 -11.13 -12.21
C SER A 226 13.82 -12.52 -11.66
N ALA A 227 12.73 -13.09 -12.19
CA ALA A 227 12.29 -14.45 -11.89
C ALA A 227 13.27 -15.54 -12.37
N GLN A 228 14.34 -15.24 -13.10
CA GLN A 228 15.41 -16.21 -13.37
C GLN A 228 16.54 -16.06 -12.35
N LEU A 229 16.78 -14.86 -11.86
CA LEU A 229 17.95 -14.52 -11.04
C LEU A 229 17.73 -14.66 -9.53
N GLY A 230 16.49 -14.66 -9.04
CA GLY A 230 16.18 -14.73 -7.60
C GLY A 230 14.99 -15.62 -7.25
N ASN A 231 14.53 -15.49 -6.00
CA ASN A 231 13.40 -16.25 -5.44
C ASN A 231 12.10 -15.45 -5.35
N LEU A 232 12.19 -14.14 -5.23
CA LEU A 232 11.07 -13.22 -5.15
C LEU A 232 11.50 -11.86 -5.70
N TRP A 233 10.54 -11.03 -6.07
CA TRP A 233 10.81 -9.70 -6.58
C TRP A 233 9.75 -8.68 -6.14
N ARG A 234 10.20 -7.52 -5.68
CA ARG A 234 9.32 -6.36 -5.46
C ARG A 234 8.85 -5.84 -6.80
N GLU A 235 7.55 -5.84 -7.03
CA GLU A 235 7.02 -5.47 -8.34
C GLU A 235 6.82 -3.98 -8.55
N GLY A 236 6.70 -3.18 -7.48
CA GLY A 236 6.33 -1.77 -7.56
C GLY A 236 6.64 -1.00 -6.29
N ALA A 237 5.99 0.17 -6.15
CA ALA A 237 6.16 1.11 -5.04
C ALA A 237 6.19 0.47 -3.65
N ASP A 238 6.89 1.16 -2.76
CA ASP A 238 6.89 0.85 -1.33
C ASP A 238 5.51 1.07 -0.72
N ILE A 239 5.19 0.25 0.27
CA ILE A 239 4.07 0.47 1.16
C ILE A 239 4.38 1.65 2.10
N ALA A 240 3.33 2.27 2.63
CA ALA A 240 3.45 3.40 3.53
C ALA A 240 4.35 3.11 4.76
N LEU A 241 4.96 4.18 5.26
CA LEU A 241 5.83 4.18 6.42
C LEU A 241 5.04 4.43 7.72
N GLY A 242 5.68 4.18 8.86
CA GLY A 242 5.05 4.16 10.17
C GLY A 242 4.49 5.51 10.61
N GLN A 243 5.12 6.60 10.17
CA GLN A 243 4.67 7.97 10.41
C GLN A 243 3.47 8.39 9.56
N ASP A 244 3.15 7.65 8.50
CA ASP A 244 2.08 8.01 7.58
C ASP A 244 0.70 7.85 8.24
N SER A 245 -0.29 8.57 7.73
CA SER A 245 -1.64 8.49 8.28
C SER A 245 -2.29 7.12 8.02
N GLY A 246 -3.33 6.77 8.78
CA GLY A 246 -4.08 5.55 8.52
C GLY A 246 -4.68 5.47 7.11
N ALA A 247 -5.08 6.62 6.55
CA ALA A 247 -5.61 6.72 5.20
C ALA A 247 -4.52 6.45 4.15
N ASP A 248 -3.33 7.01 4.34
CA ASP A 248 -2.19 6.78 3.43
C ASP A 248 -1.73 5.33 3.48
N LYS A 249 -1.70 4.73 4.69
CA LYS A 249 -1.43 3.30 4.86
C LYS A 249 -2.43 2.43 4.12
N TRP A 250 -3.73 2.69 4.27
CA TRP A 250 -4.74 1.96 3.52
C TRP A 250 -4.63 2.16 2.00
N ALA A 251 -4.41 3.39 1.55
CA ALA A 251 -4.24 3.70 0.13
C ALA A 251 -3.04 2.95 -0.48
N SER A 252 -1.92 2.86 0.25
CA SER A 252 -0.75 2.09 -0.20
C SER A 252 -1.03 0.58 -0.25
N ILE A 253 -1.80 0.03 0.71
CA ILE A 253 -2.22 -1.37 0.71
C ILE A 253 -3.08 -1.69 -0.53
N ASP A 254 -4.08 -0.85 -0.82
CA ASP A 254 -4.98 -1.05 -1.97
C ASP A 254 -4.23 -0.87 -3.29
N TYR A 255 -3.32 0.10 -3.38
CA TYR A 255 -2.46 0.32 -4.54
C TYR A 255 -1.57 -0.90 -4.82
N ASN A 256 -0.86 -1.40 -3.82
CA ASN A 256 0.04 -2.55 -3.97
C ASN A 256 -0.75 -3.83 -4.30
N TYR A 257 -1.92 -4.04 -3.69
CA TYR A 257 -2.84 -5.11 -4.07
C TYR A 257 -3.23 -5.01 -5.56
N GLY A 258 -3.69 -3.84 -6.00
CA GLY A 258 -4.15 -3.60 -7.37
C GLY A 258 -3.05 -3.83 -8.41
N TYR A 259 -1.80 -3.53 -8.05
CA TYR A 259 -0.64 -3.76 -8.91
C TYR A 259 -0.25 -5.25 -8.98
N ASN A 260 -0.27 -5.95 -7.84
CA ASN A 260 0.16 -7.35 -7.75
C ASN A 260 -0.86 -8.35 -8.31
N VAL A 261 -2.17 -8.10 -8.12
CA VAL A 261 -3.23 -9.10 -8.36
C VAL A 261 -3.27 -9.60 -9.82
N GLY A 262 -2.78 -8.80 -10.77
CA GLY A 262 -2.66 -9.16 -12.19
C GLY A 262 -1.51 -10.12 -12.52
N LEU A 263 -0.57 -10.34 -11.61
CA LEU A 263 0.72 -11.01 -11.86
C LEU A 263 0.72 -12.52 -11.61
N ALA A 264 -0.46 -13.11 -11.38
CA ALA A 264 -0.63 -14.51 -11.06
C ALA A 264 -0.03 -15.51 -12.07
N ALA A 265 0.25 -15.08 -13.31
CA ALA A 265 0.89 -15.91 -14.34
C ALA A 265 2.43 -15.94 -14.25
N LEU A 266 3.04 -15.00 -13.54
CA LEU A 266 4.49 -14.87 -13.40
C LEU A 266 5.02 -15.62 -12.16
N GLN A 267 4.13 -15.92 -11.22
CA GLN A 267 4.42 -16.65 -9.99
C GLN A 267 4.44 -18.17 -10.16
N ARG A 268 5.31 -18.84 -9.40
CA ARG A 268 5.36 -20.31 -9.22
C ARG A 268 6.20 -20.67 -7.99
N PRO A 269 6.16 -21.91 -7.45
CA PRO A 269 7.02 -22.30 -6.33
C PRO A 269 8.49 -21.87 -6.51
N GLY A 270 9.01 -21.09 -5.56
CA GLY A 270 10.35 -20.52 -5.61
C GLY A 270 10.48 -19.19 -6.34
N ARG A 271 9.38 -18.59 -6.81
CA ARG A 271 9.29 -17.39 -7.64
C ARG A 271 8.05 -16.59 -7.27
N TRP A 272 8.18 -15.62 -6.38
CA TRP A 272 7.05 -14.92 -5.74
C TRP A 272 7.00 -13.44 -6.13
N ASN A 273 5.81 -12.96 -6.47
CA ASN A 273 5.56 -11.52 -6.54
C ASN A 273 5.52 -10.97 -5.11
N ASP A 274 6.13 -9.82 -4.85
CA ASP A 274 6.27 -9.20 -3.54
C ASP A 274 5.62 -7.79 -3.52
N PRO A 275 4.36 -7.70 -3.06
CA PRO A 275 3.62 -6.45 -2.89
C PRO A 275 4.05 -5.64 -1.66
N ASP A 276 5.22 -5.93 -1.12
CA ASP A 276 5.82 -5.27 0.02
C ASP A 276 5.21 -5.66 1.39
N PHE A 277 5.70 -5.01 2.44
CA PHE A 277 5.51 -5.42 3.83
C PHE A 277 4.07 -5.38 4.34
N LEU A 278 3.80 -6.20 5.37
CA LEU A 278 2.57 -6.16 6.16
C LEU A 278 2.67 -5.08 7.25
N LEU A 279 1.68 -4.21 7.33
CA LEU A 279 1.56 -3.13 8.32
C LEU A 279 0.66 -3.52 9.51
N ALA A 280 0.24 -4.78 9.58
CA ALA A 280 -0.62 -5.29 10.65
C ALA A 280 0.09 -5.20 12.01
N GLY A 281 -0.35 -4.26 12.86
CA GLY A 281 0.29 -3.99 14.14
C GLY A 281 0.65 -2.52 14.33
N ASP A 282 0.71 -1.77 13.23
CA ASP A 282 0.92 -0.33 13.26
C ASP A 282 -0.37 0.45 13.58
N SER A 283 -0.21 1.69 14.00
CA SER A 283 -1.26 2.65 14.30
C SER A 283 -1.93 3.19 13.02
N GLY A 284 -3.17 3.65 13.16
CA GLY A 284 -3.93 4.29 12.08
C GLY A 284 -4.81 3.35 11.26
N LEU A 285 -4.45 2.06 11.16
CA LEU A 285 -5.27 1.06 10.47
C LEU A 285 -6.32 0.44 11.40
N SER A 286 -7.52 0.25 10.87
CA SER A 286 -8.59 -0.49 11.51
C SER A 286 -8.30 -2.01 11.53
N ARG A 287 -9.04 -2.73 12.37
CA ARG A 287 -8.95 -4.21 12.41
C ARG A 287 -9.27 -4.84 11.06
N ASP A 288 -10.23 -4.29 10.34
CA ASP A 288 -10.68 -4.86 9.07
C ASP A 288 -9.66 -4.61 7.96
N GLU A 289 -9.02 -3.44 7.94
CA GLU A 289 -7.93 -3.12 6.99
C GLU A 289 -6.72 -4.04 7.19
N ILE A 290 -6.23 -4.22 8.43
CA ILE A 290 -5.11 -5.14 8.68
C ILE A 290 -5.49 -6.60 8.38
N GLN A 291 -6.74 -7.00 8.60
CA GLN A 291 -7.23 -8.34 8.26
C GLN A 291 -7.36 -8.51 6.74
N SER A 292 -7.78 -7.47 6.02
CA SER A 292 -7.84 -7.45 4.56
C SER A 292 -6.45 -7.61 3.96
N GLN A 293 -5.47 -6.83 4.42
CA GLN A 293 -4.09 -6.93 3.91
C GLN A 293 -3.57 -8.37 4.01
N VAL A 294 -3.62 -8.98 5.20
CA VAL A 294 -3.12 -10.36 5.38
C VAL A 294 -3.93 -11.37 4.55
N SER A 295 -5.24 -11.17 4.38
CA SER A 295 -6.07 -12.04 3.55
C SER A 295 -5.74 -11.94 2.07
N LEU A 296 -5.55 -10.72 1.56
CA LEU A 296 -5.22 -10.45 0.17
C LEU A 296 -3.81 -10.92 -0.17
N TRP A 297 -2.81 -10.64 0.67
CA TRP A 297 -1.44 -11.16 0.49
C TRP A 297 -1.44 -12.69 0.47
N SER A 298 -2.21 -13.34 1.37
CA SER A 298 -2.35 -14.80 1.38
C SER A 298 -3.02 -15.35 0.12
N MET A 299 -4.04 -14.65 -0.39
CA MET A 299 -4.65 -14.98 -1.67
C MET A 299 -3.68 -14.78 -2.83
N MET A 300 -2.79 -13.80 -2.74
CA MET A 300 -1.76 -13.56 -3.75
C MET A 300 -0.60 -14.57 -3.66
N ALA A 301 -0.47 -15.31 -2.55
CA ALA A 301 0.75 -16.06 -2.23
C ALA A 301 1.98 -15.15 -2.27
N ALA A 302 1.84 -13.99 -1.64
CA ALA A 302 2.89 -13.00 -1.46
C ALA A 302 3.72 -13.32 -0.21
N PRO A 303 4.98 -12.87 -0.12
CA PRO A 303 5.73 -12.93 1.13
C PRO A 303 4.94 -12.30 2.29
N LEU A 304 4.86 -12.99 3.43
CA LEU A 304 4.23 -12.45 4.64
C LEU A 304 5.32 -11.90 5.57
N ILE A 305 5.85 -10.73 5.21
CA ILE A 305 6.92 -10.06 5.96
C ILE A 305 6.31 -8.88 6.72
N SER A 306 6.25 -8.96 8.05
CA SER A 306 5.76 -7.86 8.89
C SER A 306 6.80 -6.75 8.98
N SER A 307 6.37 -5.49 8.91
CA SER A 307 7.22 -4.34 9.21
C SER A 307 6.54 -3.40 10.20
N THR A 308 6.40 -3.89 11.44
CA THR A 308 5.80 -3.19 12.58
C THR A 308 6.58 -3.48 13.87
N ASP A 309 6.37 -2.73 14.95
CA ASP A 309 6.91 -3.07 16.26
C ASP A 309 6.20 -4.30 16.87
N LEU A 310 6.86 -5.46 16.78
CA LEU A 310 6.33 -6.72 17.31
C LEU A 310 6.41 -6.79 18.84
N THR A 311 7.22 -5.96 19.49
CA THR A 311 7.33 -5.89 20.96
C THR A 311 6.12 -5.23 21.60
N HIS A 312 5.38 -4.43 20.82
CA HIS A 312 4.17 -3.72 21.23
C HIS A 312 2.90 -4.14 20.46
N LEU A 313 2.91 -5.35 19.89
CA LEU A 313 1.80 -5.85 19.07
C LEU A 313 0.49 -6.00 19.89
N SER A 314 -0.58 -5.38 19.40
CA SER A 314 -1.90 -5.53 20.04
C SER A 314 -2.43 -6.97 19.92
N PRO A 315 -3.31 -7.43 20.85
CA PRO A 315 -3.94 -8.75 20.74
C PRO A 315 -4.70 -8.95 19.42
N ALA A 316 -5.28 -7.88 18.87
CA ALA A 316 -5.99 -7.91 17.59
C ALA A 316 -5.03 -8.15 16.42
N ALA A 317 -3.92 -7.41 16.35
CA ALA A 317 -2.91 -7.59 15.32
C ALA A 317 -2.24 -8.97 15.40
N LEU A 318 -1.93 -9.44 16.62
CA LEU A 318 -1.41 -10.79 16.83
C LEU A 318 -2.38 -11.88 16.37
N ALA A 319 -3.69 -11.69 16.57
CA ALA A 319 -4.70 -12.63 16.08
C ALA A 319 -4.76 -12.67 14.54
N VAL A 320 -4.58 -11.52 13.89
CA VAL A 320 -4.56 -11.39 12.42
C VAL A 320 -3.31 -12.03 11.83
N LEU A 321 -2.10 -11.56 12.21
CA LEU A 321 -0.83 -12.13 11.77
C LEU A 321 -0.72 -13.62 12.13
N GLY A 322 -1.26 -14.01 13.27
CA GLY A 322 -1.18 -15.37 13.78
C GLY A 322 -2.26 -16.32 13.27
N ASN A 323 -3.10 -15.93 12.32
CA ASN A 323 -4.22 -16.76 11.88
C ASN A 323 -3.76 -17.93 10.98
N LYS A 324 -3.57 -19.11 11.58
CA LYS A 324 -3.08 -20.32 10.90
C LYS A 324 -3.89 -20.73 9.67
N ASP A 325 -5.20 -20.47 9.67
CA ASP A 325 -6.05 -20.84 8.55
C ASP A 325 -5.83 -19.94 7.33
N VAL A 326 -5.54 -18.65 7.57
CA VAL A 326 -5.21 -17.67 6.53
C VAL A 326 -3.79 -17.90 6.02
N ILE A 327 -2.83 -18.10 6.93
CA ILE A 327 -1.44 -18.50 6.59
C ILE A 327 -1.43 -19.78 5.74
N ALA A 328 -2.30 -20.75 6.02
CA ALA A 328 -2.37 -21.97 5.22
C ALA A 328 -2.87 -21.76 3.78
N VAL A 329 -3.60 -20.67 3.51
CA VAL A 329 -3.92 -20.27 2.13
C VAL A 329 -2.67 -19.75 1.44
N ASP A 330 -1.91 -18.89 2.10
CA ASP A 330 -0.64 -18.36 1.60
C ASP A 330 0.36 -19.49 1.28
N GLN A 331 0.62 -20.30 2.29
CA GLN A 331 1.60 -21.40 2.30
C GLN A 331 1.08 -22.69 1.63
N ASP A 332 0.02 -22.61 0.83
CA ASP A 332 -0.48 -23.77 0.10
C ASP A 332 0.58 -24.30 -0.88
N ARG A 333 0.84 -25.62 -0.81
CA ARG A 333 1.92 -26.28 -1.57
C ARG A 333 1.76 -26.24 -3.09
N LEU A 334 0.60 -25.87 -3.63
CA LEU A 334 0.49 -25.62 -5.07
C LEU A 334 1.33 -24.40 -5.48
N GLY A 335 1.53 -23.44 -4.58
CA GLY A 335 2.28 -22.21 -4.85
C GLY A 335 1.66 -21.38 -5.98
N ILE A 336 0.33 -21.36 -6.05
CA ILE A 336 -0.44 -20.64 -7.08
C ILE A 336 -1.07 -19.39 -6.45
N GLN A 337 -0.82 -18.24 -7.08
CA GLN A 337 -1.51 -16.99 -6.80
C GLN A 337 -3.00 -17.07 -7.19
N GLY A 338 -3.86 -16.51 -6.34
CA GLY A 338 -5.28 -16.33 -6.62
C GLY A 338 -5.52 -15.35 -7.76
N ARG A 339 -6.63 -15.51 -8.47
CA ARG A 339 -7.03 -14.63 -9.56
C ARG A 339 -8.38 -14.00 -9.26
N ILE A 340 -8.55 -12.77 -9.72
CA ILE A 340 -9.87 -12.14 -9.81
C ILE A 340 -10.76 -12.98 -10.74
N VAL A 341 -11.94 -13.35 -10.27
CA VAL A 341 -12.97 -14.09 -11.01
C VAL A 341 -14.23 -13.26 -11.25
N GLN A 342 -14.38 -12.15 -10.54
CA GLN A 342 -15.44 -11.16 -10.73
C GLN A 342 -14.97 -9.82 -10.16
N GLN A 343 -15.32 -8.73 -10.83
CA GLN A 343 -15.11 -7.35 -10.34
C GLN A 343 -16.42 -6.58 -10.43
N GLY A 344 -16.55 -5.56 -9.60
CA GLY A 344 -17.58 -4.55 -9.72
C GLY A 344 -17.14 -3.22 -9.12
N THR A 345 -18.08 -2.32 -8.88
CA THR A 345 -17.78 -1.00 -8.34
C THR A 345 -17.31 -1.12 -6.89
N GLY A 346 -16.00 -0.94 -6.64
CA GLY A 346 -15.40 -0.96 -5.31
C GLY A 346 -15.30 -2.35 -4.66
N TYR A 347 -15.37 -3.42 -5.46
CA TYR A 347 -15.17 -4.78 -4.95
C TYR A 347 -14.52 -5.71 -5.98
N ASP A 348 -13.75 -6.66 -5.46
CA ASP A 348 -13.21 -7.78 -6.22
C ASP A 348 -13.58 -9.11 -5.55
N VAL A 349 -13.75 -10.15 -6.37
CA VAL A 349 -13.84 -11.53 -5.91
C VAL A 349 -12.65 -12.29 -6.46
N LEU A 350 -11.81 -12.81 -5.56
CA LEU A 350 -10.67 -13.64 -5.92
C LEU A 350 -10.97 -15.11 -5.66
N SER A 351 -10.38 -15.98 -6.48
CA SER A 351 -10.34 -17.40 -6.21
C SER A 351 -8.95 -17.99 -6.41
N LYS A 352 -8.51 -18.78 -5.43
CA LYS A 352 -7.23 -19.51 -5.43
C LYS A 352 -7.48 -21.01 -5.29
N PRO A 353 -7.05 -21.85 -6.24
CA PRO A 353 -7.08 -23.29 -6.06
C PRO A 353 -6.13 -23.70 -4.93
N LEU A 354 -6.55 -24.63 -4.08
CA LEU A 354 -5.74 -25.17 -3.00
C LEU A 354 -5.42 -26.64 -3.24
N ALA A 355 -4.32 -27.10 -2.65
CA ALA A 355 -4.01 -28.51 -2.61
C ALA A 355 -5.17 -29.29 -1.96
N GLY A 356 -5.56 -30.41 -2.60
CA GLY A 356 -6.70 -31.23 -2.16
C GLY A 356 -8.02 -30.90 -2.88
N GLY A 357 -8.05 -29.87 -3.73
CA GLY A 357 -9.18 -29.59 -4.62
C GLY A 357 -10.20 -28.59 -4.08
N ASP A 358 -9.99 -28.06 -2.87
CA ASP A 358 -10.72 -26.91 -2.35
C ASP A 358 -10.29 -25.64 -3.07
N ARG A 359 -11.06 -24.57 -2.88
CA ARG A 359 -10.65 -23.22 -3.29
C ARG A 359 -10.77 -22.25 -2.13
N ALA A 360 -9.79 -21.36 -1.99
CA ALA A 360 -9.99 -20.14 -1.23
C ALA A 360 -10.75 -19.14 -2.11
N VAL A 361 -11.73 -18.45 -1.54
CA VAL A 361 -12.55 -17.42 -2.18
C VAL A 361 -12.54 -16.19 -1.28
N ALA A 362 -12.06 -15.07 -1.80
CA ALA A 362 -12.07 -13.79 -1.09
C ALA A 362 -13.13 -12.88 -1.70
N LEU A 363 -13.98 -12.31 -0.85
CA LEU A 363 -14.90 -11.24 -1.19
C LEU A 363 -14.33 -9.94 -0.61
N PHE A 364 -13.67 -9.14 -1.45
CA PHE A 364 -12.94 -7.94 -1.04
C PHE A 364 -13.75 -6.69 -1.39
N ASN A 365 -13.90 -5.79 -0.42
CA ASN A 365 -14.50 -4.47 -0.59
C ASN A 365 -13.43 -3.39 -0.39
N SER A 366 -13.05 -2.70 -1.46
CA SER A 366 -12.10 -1.57 -1.41
C SER A 366 -12.77 -0.23 -1.12
N SER A 367 -14.11 -0.16 -1.12
CA SER A 367 -14.83 1.11 -0.93
C SER A 367 -15.02 1.50 0.54
N ASP A 368 -15.30 2.77 0.77
CA ASP A 368 -15.63 3.36 2.09
C ASP A 368 -17.02 2.96 2.63
N ARG A 369 -17.76 2.08 1.94
CA ARG A 369 -19.12 1.69 2.30
C ARG A 369 -19.25 0.18 2.40
N ALA A 370 -20.01 -0.29 3.39
CA ALA A 370 -20.37 -1.70 3.46
C ALA A 370 -21.15 -2.09 2.20
N GLN A 371 -20.88 -3.28 1.67
CA GLN A 371 -21.61 -3.81 0.51
C GLN A 371 -21.75 -5.32 0.58
N THR A 372 -22.88 -5.83 0.07
CA THR A 372 -23.05 -7.26 -0.15
C THR A 372 -22.33 -7.69 -1.43
N VAL A 373 -21.25 -8.46 -1.28
CA VAL A 373 -20.50 -9.02 -2.41
C VAL A 373 -20.98 -10.43 -2.67
N THR A 374 -21.34 -10.74 -3.93
CA THR A 374 -21.91 -12.04 -4.31
C THR A 374 -21.23 -12.63 -5.54
N THR A 375 -20.91 -13.91 -5.46
CA THR A 375 -20.44 -14.76 -6.57
C THR A 375 -21.13 -16.13 -6.54
N THR A 376 -20.72 -17.04 -7.41
CA THR A 376 -21.16 -18.44 -7.39
C THR A 376 -19.98 -19.39 -7.32
N ALA A 377 -20.20 -20.59 -6.80
CA ALA A 377 -19.20 -21.66 -6.79
C ALA A 377 -18.67 -21.96 -8.20
N ALA A 378 -19.54 -21.89 -9.22
CA ALA A 378 -19.15 -22.06 -10.62
C ALA A 378 -18.22 -20.94 -11.12
N LYS A 379 -18.54 -19.65 -10.84
CA LYS A 379 -17.67 -18.52 -11.19
C LYS A 379 -16.34 -18.57 -10.44
N ALA A 380 -16.37 -18.98 -9.17
CA ALA A 380 -15.17 -19.24 -8.39
C ALA A 380 -14.39 -20.48 -8.88
N GLY A 381 -14.88 -21.22 -9.87
CA GLY A 381 -14.17 -22.34 -10.49
C GLY A 381 -14.15 -23.62 -9.66
N LEU A 382 -15.15 -23.83 -8.79
CA LEU A 382 -15.38 -25.10 -8.12
C LEU A 382 -16.01 -26.13 -9.06
N ARG A 383 -15.80 -27.42 -8.76
CA ARG A 383 -16.47 -28.51 -9.48
C ARG A 383 -17.97 -28.48 -9.17
N ALA A 384 -18.79 -28.79 -10.18
CA ALA A 384 -20.23 -28.91 -9.99
C ALA A 384 -20.56 -29.96 -8.92
N ALA A 385 -21.32 -29.56 -7.92
CA ALA A 385 -21.82 -30.40 -6.83
C ALA A 385 -23.25 -29.98 -6.44
N ALA A 386 -23.97 -30.86 -5.75
CA ALA A 386 -25.31 -30.57 -5.23
C ALA A 386 -25.30 -29.53 -4.09
N GLY A 387 -24.15 -29.30 -3.46
CA GLY A 387 -23.93 -28.30 -2.42
C GLY A 387 -22.45 -28.21 -2.06
N TYR A 388 -22.11 -27.18 -1.29
CA TYR A 388 -20.74 -26.82 -0.93
C TYR A 388 -20.69 -26.47 0.54
N SER A 389 -19.60 -26.83 1.24
CA SER A 389 -19.32 -26.27 2.57
C SER A 389 -18.41 -25.05 2.46
N LEU A 390 -18.76 -23.97 3.13
CA LEU A 390 -17.96 -22.75 3.23
C LEU A 390 -17.45 -22.65 4.66
N ARG A 391 -16.14 -22.49 4.82
CA ARG A 391 -15.53 -22.16 6.11
C ARG A 391 -14.93 -20.76 6.03
N ASP A 392 -15.45 -19.85 6.84
CA ASP A 392 -14.83 -18.55 7.05
C ASP A 392 -13.52 -18.72 7.82
N LEU A 393 -12.42 -18.27 7.23
CA LEU A 393 -11.09 -18.47 7.77
C LEU A 393 -10.73 -17.47 8.87
N VAL A 394 -11.56 -16.46 9.10
CA VAL A 394 -11.41 -15.47 10.17
C VAL A 394 -12.35 -15.84 11.32
N THR A 395 -13.66 -15.89 11.07
CA THR A 395 -14.69 -16.15 12.11
C THR A 395 -14.80 -17.63 12.49
N LYS A 396 -14.21 -18.52 11.68
CA LYS A 396 -14.24 -19.98 11.82
C LYS A 396 -15.63 -20.61 11.64
N GLN A 397 -16.63 -19.82 11.26
CA GLN A 397 -17.97 -20.34 10.98
C GLN A 397 -17.94 -21.26 9.77
N VAL A 398 -18.78 -22.31 9.82
CA VAL A 398 -18.94 -23.28 8.73
C VAL A 398 -20.41 -23.35 8.36
N THR A 399 -20.71 -23.10 7.09
CA THR A 399 -22.06 -23.08 6.52
C THR A 399 -22.13 -23.93 5.25
N GLU A 400 -23.32 -24.14 4.73
CA GLU A 400 -23.56 -24.81 3.45
C GLU A 400 -24.29 -23.91 2.44
N THR A 401 -23.99 -24.07 1.16
CA THR A 401 -24.70 -23.40 0.05
C THR A 401 -25.00 -24.39 -1.06
N THR A 402 -26.06 -24.15 -1.83
CA THR A 402 -26.32 -24.85 -3.09
C THR A 402 -25.48 -24.31 -4.26
N GLY A 403 -24.79 -23.18 -4.06
CA GLY A 403 -23.85 -22.65 -5.05
C GLY A 403 -23.66 -21.14 -5.05
N VAL A 404 -24.48 -20.37 -4.32
CA VAL A 404 -24.27 -18.92 -4.16
C VAL A 404 -23.32 -18.66 -3.00
N ILE A 405 -22.30 -17.84 -3.22
CA ILE A 405 -21.35 -17.41 -2.19
C ILE A 405 -21.57 -15.91 -2.03
N SER A 406 -22.07 -15.49 -0.88
CA SER A 406 -22.42 -14.10 -0.62
C SER A 406 -22.10 -13.76 0.82
N ALA A 407 -21.61 -12.53 1.05
CA ALA A 407 -21.44 -11.97 2.37
C ALA A 407 -21.67 -10.46 2.32
N ASP A 408 -22.11 -9.92 3.45
CA ASP A 408 -21.97 -8.50 3.71
C ASP A 408 -20.52 -8.21 4.12
N VAL A 409 -19.87 -7.31 3.38
CA VAL A 409 -18.45 -6.99 3.55
C VAL A 409 -18.34 -5.53 3.99
N PRO A 410 -17.86 -5.25 5.21
CA PRO A 410 -17.64 -3.88 5.69
C PRO A 410 -16.70 -3.07 4.79
N PRO A 411 -16.65 -1.73 4.92
CA PRO A 411 -15.65 -0.92 4.25
C PRO A 411 -14.25 -1.48 4.46
N HIS A 412 -13.45 -1.51 3.40
CA HIS A 412 -12.04 -1.92 3.46
C HIS A 412 -11.80 -3.35 3.99
N ALA A 413 -12.84 -4.20 3.99
CA ALA A 413 -12.81 -5.53 4.57
C ALA A 413 -12.74 -6.63 3.52
N THR A 414 -12.30 -7.82 3.96
CA THR A 414 -12.27 -9.03 3.14
C THR A 414 -12.90 -10.19 3.91
N VAL A 415 -13.91 -10.83 3.32
CA VAL A 415 -14.40 -12.14 3.79
C VAL A 415 -13.64 -13.23 3.05
N LEU A 416 -12.79 -13.97 3.77
CA LEU A 416 -11.98 -15.05 3.20
C LEU A 416 -12.56 -16.42 3.57
N LEU A 417 -12.99 -17.16 2.57
CA LEU A 417 -13.64 -18.47 2.70
C LEU A 417 -12.76 -19.58 2.11
N ARG A 418 -12.72 -20.74 2.76
CA ARG A 418 -12.34 -22.00 2.12
C ARG A 418 -13.61 -22.75 1.73
N VAL A 419 -13.72 -23.10 0.45
CA VAL A 419 -14.91 -23.70 -0.13
C VAL A 419 -14.59 -25.09 -0.67
N HIS A 420 -15.35 -26.08 -0.21
CA HIS A 420 -15.23 -27.48 -0.60
C HIS A 420 -16.42 -27.90 -1.46
N SER A 421 -16.17 -28.71 -2.50
CA SER A 421 -17.24 -29.28 -3.33
C SER A 421 -17.87 -30.48 -2.62
N GLY A 422 -19.10 -30.32 -2.15
CA GLY A 422 -19.78 -31.25 -1.25
C GLY A 422 -20.17 -30.56 0.06
N ALA A 423 -21.45 -30.64 0.42
CA ALA A 423 -21.94 -30.13 1.69
C ALA A 423 -21.92 -31.22 2.76
N ALA A 424 -21.43 -30.88 3.96
CA ALA A 424 -21.62 -31.74 5.12
C ALA A 424 -23.07 -31.63 5.61
N ARG A 425 -23.67 -32.76 6.01
CA ARG A 425 -25.04 -32.77 6.54
C ARG A 425 -25.11 -32.00 7.87
N GLY A 426 -26.20 -31.25 8.06
CA GLY A 426 -26.49 -30.57 9.33
C GLY A 426 -25.75 -29.25 9.55
N LEU A 427 -25.05 -28.74 8.53
CA LEU A 427 -24.53 -27.37 8.55
C LEU A 427 -25.67 -26.35 8.43
N ALA A 428 -25.46 -25.17 8.99
CA ALA A 428 -26.37 -24.05 8.80
C ALA A 428 -26.29 -23.54 7.35
N PRO A 429 -27.41 -23.13 6.73
CA PRO A 429 -27.39 -22.45 5.45
C PRO A 429 -26.51 -21.20 5.48
N ALA A 430 -25.76 -20.96 4.41
CA ALA A 430 -25.10 -19.69 4.18
C ALA A 430 -26.18 -18.63 3.93
N THR A 431 -26.02 -17.49 4.60
CA THR A 431 -27.00 -16.39 4.57
C THR A 431 -26.29 -15.07 4.40
N ALA A 432 -26.94 -14.10 3.77
CA ALA A 432 -26.46 -12.74 3.66
C ALA A 432 -27.57 -11.75 4.01
N ILE A 433 -27.18 -10.63 4.62
CA ILE A 433 -28.07 -9.49 4.82
C ILE A 433 -27.67 -8.42 3.80
N THR A 434 -28.66 -7.87 3.11
CA THR A 434 -28.45 -6.76 2.18
C THR A 434 -29.37 -5.60 2.54
N TRP A 435 -28.80 -4.40 2.51
CA TRP A 435 -29.50 -3.15 2.70
C TRP A 435 -29.70 -2.46 1.36
N HIS A 436 -30.93 -2.03 1.08
CA HIS A 436 -31.25 -1.20 -0.08
C HIS A 436 -31.90 0.09 0.38
N ASP A 437 -31.30 1.22 0.05
CA ASP A 437 -31.93 2.52 0.23
C ASP A 437 -33.13 2.64 -0.71
N VAL A 438 -34.30 2.88 -0.15
CA VAL A 438 -35.57 3.09 -0.85
C VAL A 438 -36.20 4.43 -0.48
N SER A 439 -35.40 5.33 0.11
CA SER A 439 -35.83 6.67 0.48
C SER A 439 -36.20 7.51 -0.74
N THR A 440 -37.20 8.38 -0.56
CA THR A 440 -37.60 9.41 -1.54
C THR A 440 -37.11 10.80 -1.15
N ALA A 441 -36.41 10.92 -0.01
CA ALA A 441 -35.86 12.15 0.54
C ALA A 441 -34.52 11.82 1.21
N GLN A 442 -33.58 12.77 1.25
CA GLN A 442 -32.26 12.54 1.82
C GLN A 442 -32.30 12.17 3.31
N HIS A 443 -33.25 12.72 4.09
CA HIS A 443 -33.45 12.37 5.50
C HIS A 443 -34.94 12.53 5.90
N PRO A 444 -35.55 11.59 6.65
CA PRO A 444 -34.99 10.32 7.14
C PRO A 444 -34.83 9.24 6.07
N GLY A 445 -33.80 8.40 6.22
CA GLY A 445 -33.50 7.30 5.30
C GLY A 445 -34.41 6.10 5.55
N THR A 446 -35.03 5.56 4.50
CA THR A 446 -35.83 4.33 4.57
C THR A 446 -35.11 3.23 3.84
N TYR A 447 -34.85 2.12 4.52
CA TYR A 447 -34.08 1.00 3.99
C TYR A 447 -34.92 -0.26 3.96
N ARG A 448 -34.89 -0.95 2.82
CA ARG A 448 -35.32 -2.34 2.73
C ARG A 448 -34.16 -3.23 3.14
N VAL A 449 -34.35 -3.99 4.23
CA VAL A 449 -33.37 -4.97 4.72
C VAL A 449 -33.83 -6.37 4.32
N THR A 450 -32.99 -7.08 3.58
CA THR A 450 -33.28 -8.40 3.04
C THR A 450 -32.37 -9.44 3.68
N LEU A 451 -32.95 -10.54 4.17
CA LEU A 451 -32.22 -11.75 4.55
C LEU A 451 -32.37 -12.77 3.42
N ALA A 452 -31.26 -13.16 2.83
CA ALA A 452 -31.19 -14.22 1.82
C ALA A 452 -30.71 -15.54 2.43
N ASP A 453 -31.32 -16.64 2.00
CA ASP A 453 -30.92 -18.02 2.27
C ASP A 453 -30.29 -18.60 0.99
N HIS A 454 -29.06 -19.08 1.09
CA HIS A 454 -28.32 -19.69 0.00
C HIS A 454 -28.14 -21.21 0.17
N GLY A 455 -28.66 -21.79 1.25
CA GLY A 455 -28.58 -23.22 1.52
C GLY A 455 -29.73 -24.03 0.93
N ALA A 456 -29.70 -25.32 1.23
CA ALA A 456 -30.67 -26.29 0.75
C ALA A 456 -31.93 -26.39 1.64
N VAL A 457 -31.94 -25.72 2.80
CA VAL A 457 -32.98 -25.84 3.82
C VAL A 457 -33.48 -24.47 4.25
N ALA A 458 -34.80 -24.29 4.19
CA ALA A 458 -35.46 -23.05 4.56
C ALA A 458 -35.12 -22.59 5.98
N LEU A 459 -35.13 -21.27 6.19
CA LEU A 459 -35.00 -20.65 7.52
C LEU A 459 -36.37 -20.47 8.17
N ALA A 460 -36.45 -20.74 9.47
CA ALA A 460 -37.63 -20.55 10.30
C ALA A 460 -37.37 -19.54 11.42
N ASP A 461 -38.40 -18.73 11.72
CA ASP A 461 -38.41 -17.76 12.82
C ASP A 461 -37.20 -16.81 12.83
N ALA A 462 -36.78 -16.31 11.67
CA ALA A 462 -35.68 -15.37 11.59
C ALA A 462 -36.06 -14.04 12.26
N ARG A 463 -35.25 -13.62 13.25
CA ARG A 463 -35.45 -12.39 14.03
C ARG A 463 -34.31 -11.45 13.75
N LEU A 464 -34.63 -10.34 13.07
CA LEU A 464 -33.69 -9.27 12.82
C LEU A 464 -33.71 -8.29 13.99
N ARG A 465 -32.52 -7.89 14.44
CA ARG A 465 -32.30 -6.78 15.35
C ARG A 465 -31.47 -5.73 14.64
N PHE A 466 -31.90 -4.48 14.74
CA PHE A 466 -31.22 -3.35 14.13
C PHE A 466 -30.54 -2.53 15.21
N ALA A 467 -29.26 -2.22 14.99
CA ALA A 467 -28.46 -1.43 15.91
C ALA A 467 -27.82 -0.25 15.17
N ALA A 468 -27.90 0.92 15.80
CA ALA A 468 -27.26 2.14 15.33
C ALA A 468 -26.49 2.80 16.50
N PRO A 469 -25.55 3.70 16.23
CA PRO A 469 -24.79 4.41 17.25
C PRO A 469 -25.68 5.28 18.14
N ALA A 470 -25.12 5.78 19.25
CA ALA A 470 -25.82 6.71 20.13
C ALA A 470 -26.33 7.95 19.36
N GLY A 471 -27.54 8.40 19.69
CA GLY A 471 -28.20 9.52 19.00
C GLY A 471 -28.99 9.13 17.74
N TRP A 472 -28.80 7.91 17.22
CA TRP A 472 -29.58 7.39 16.09
C TRP A 472 -30.77 6.54 16.57
N THR A 473 -31.85 6.56 15.79
CA THR A 473 -33.02 5.70 16.02
C THR A 473 -33.34 4.89 14.76
N VAL A 474 -33.66 3.61 14.97
CA VAL A 474 -34.09 2.69 13.90
C VAL A 474 -35.47 2.16 14.24
N THR A 475 -36.43 2.37 13.35
CA THR A 475 -37.84 2.01 13.56
C THR A 475 -38.36 1.11 12.42
N PRO A 476 -38.85 -0.10 12.70
CA PRO A 476 -38.79 -0.77 14.01
C PRO A 476 -37.34 -1.19 14.36
N SER A 477 -37.03 -1.33 15.65
CA SER A 477 -35.71 -1.79 16.12
C SER A 477 -35.50 -3.30 15.99
N SER A 478 -36.56 -4.04 15.69
CA SER A 478 -36.51 -5.46 15.34
C SER A 478 -37.64 -5.85 14.41
N ALA A 479 -37.45 -6.92 13.65
CA ALA A 479 -38.45 -7.48 12.76
C ALA A 479 -38.41 -9.01 12.80
N ARG A 480 -39.54 -9.63 12.47
CA ARG A 480 -39.67 -11.08 12.38
C ARG A 480 -40.00 -11.49 10.95
N LEU A 481 -39.17 -12.37 10.39
CA LEU A 481 -39.42 -13.04 9.11
C LEU A 481 -39.79 -14.49 9.42
N PRO A 482 -41.09 -14.86 9.36
CA PRO A 482 -41.56 -16.17 9.85
C PRO A 482 -40.90 -17.34 9.13
N ARG A 483 -40.63 -17.16 7.83
CA ARG A 483 -40.02 -18.16 6.97
C ARG A 483 -39.25 -17.48 5.84
N VAL A 484 -38.05 -17.99 5.55
CA VAL A 484 -37.30 -17.70 4.31
C VAL A 484 -37.21 -19.03 3.56
N ALA A 485 -37.67 -19.07 2.31
CA ALA A 485 -37.59 -20.31 1.52
C ALA A 485 -36.12 -20.67 1.23
N ALA A 486 -35.84 -21.97 1.10
CA ALA A 486 -34.51 -22.44 0.68
C ALA A 486 -34.12 -21.80 -0.66
N GLY A 487 -32.93 -21.21 -0.75
CA GLY A 487 -32.49 -20.46 -1.93
C GLY A 487 -33.25 -19.14 -2.18
N GLY A 488 -34.13 -18.73 -1.27
CA GLY A 488 -34.98 -17.54 -1.38
C GLY A 488 -34.54 -16.39 -0.48
N SER A 489 -35.36 -15.35 -0.40
CA SER A 489 -35.12 -14.22 0.49
C SER A 489 -36.43 -13.69 1.07
N ALA A 490 -36.32 -12.96 2.19
CA ALA A 490 -37.43 -12.20 2.75
C ALA A 490 -36.91 -10.85 3.27
N SER A 491 -37.77 -9.83 3.24
CA SER A 491 -37.38 -8.47 3.58
C SER A 491 -38.31 -7.84 4.60
N THR A 492 -37.79 -6.82 5.28
CA THR A 492 -38.54 -5.84 6.06
C THR A 492 -38.07 -4.45 5.68
N THR A 493 -38.84 -3.43 6.04
CA THR A 493 -38.42 -2.03 5.91
C THR A 493 -38.12 -1.47 7.29
N VAL A 494 -37.08 -0.65 7.38
CA VAL A 494 -36.76 0.16 8.55
C VAL A 494 -36.56 1.61 8.14
N THR A 495 -37.00 2.52 8.99
CA THR A 495 -36.67 3.94 8.86
C THR A 495 -35.61 4.28 9.88
N VAL A 496 -34.58 4.96 9.42
CA VAL A 496 -33.45 5.41 10.21
C VAL A 496 -33.49 6.92 10.32
N HIS A 497 -33.41 7.41 11.55
CA HIS A 497 -33.28 8.83 11.84
C HIS A 497 -32.01 9.07 12.66
N GLY A 498 -31.12 9.90 12.13
CA GLY A 498 -29.96 10.42 12.84
C GLY A 498 -30.21 11.81 13.42
N PRO A 499 -29.32 12.30 14.29
CA PRO A 499 -29.32 13.69 14.71
C PRO A 499 -29.05 14.61 13.50
N GLN A 500 -29.39 15.89 13.60
CA GLN A 500 -28.82 16.87 12.67
C GLN A 500 -27.31 16.93 12.91
N GLY A 501 -26.52 16.58 11.88
CA GLY A 501 -25.07 16.56 11.98
C GLY A 501 -24.49 17.97 12.05
N ALA A 502 -23.32 18.10 12.68
CA ALA A 502 -22.46 19.26 12.45
C ALA A 502 -22.05 19.29 10.96
N PRO A 503 -21.68 20.46 10.42
CA PRO A 503 -21.14 20.53 9.08
C PRO A 503 -19.96 19.59 8.85
N GLY A 504 -19.89 19.05 7.64
CA GLY A 504 -18.94 18.02 7.23
C GLY A 504 -19.61 16.75 6.73
N THR A 505 -18.78 15.77 6.38
CA THR A 505 -19.21 14.43 5.99
C THR A 505 -19.10 13.51 7.19
N THR A 506 -20.21 12.90 7.59
CA THR A 506 -20.25 11.89 8.65
C THR A 506 -20.60 10.54 8.06
N VAL A 507 -19.85 9.52 8.47
CA VAL A 507 -20.02 8.13 8.04
C VAL A 507 -20.48 7.32 9.24
N THR A 508 -21.75 6.91 9.24
CA THR A 508 -22.36 6.20 10.37
C THR A 508 -22.69 4.76 9.99
N PRO A 509 -22.06 3.76 10.62
CA PRO A 509 -22.42 2.37 10.40
C PRO A 509 -23.71 2.02 11.16
N ILE A 510 -24.61 1.32 10.49
CA ILE A 510 -25.81 0.70 11.06
C ILE A 510 -25.74 -0.78 10.75
N SER A 511 -26.18 -1.61 11.70
CA SER A 511 -26.10 -3.05 11.54
C SER A 511 -27.44 -3.72 11.72
N ALA A 512 -27.62 -4.84 11.03
CA ALA A 512 -28.66 -5.80 11.26
C ALA A 512 -28.01 -7.11 11.66
N THR A 513 -28.54 -7.74 12.69
CA THR A 513 -28.20 -9.12 13.04
C THR A 513 -29.46 -9.96 12.96
N ALA A 514 -29.44 -11.02 12.15
CA ALA A 514 -30.51 -12.00 12.07
C ALA A 514 -30.12 -13.24 12.89
N ALA A 515 -30.98 -13.63 13.83
CA ALA A 515 -30.93 -14.96 14.46
C ALA A 515 -32.01 -15.84 13.84
N TYR A 516 -31.64 -17.03 13.35
CA TYR A 516 -32.54 -17.92 12.60
C TYR A 516 -32.31 -19.39 12.96
N ARG A 517 -33.23 -20.26 12.55
CA ARG A 517 -33.07 -21.73 12.63
C ARG A 517 -33.26 -22.33 11.25
N ALA A 518 -32.33 -23.18 10.82
CA ALA A 518 -32.59 -24.03 9.66
C ALA A 518 -33.73 -25.02 10.00
N VAL A 519 -34.69 -25.21 9.10
CA VAL A 519 -35.81 -26.14 9.33
C VAL A 519 -35.28 -27.55 9.59
N GLY A 520 -35.68 -28.16 10.71
CA GLY A 520 -35.19 -29.48 11.12
C GLY A 520 -33.89 -29.45 11.94
N SER A 521 -33.28 -28.26 12.12
CA SER A 521 -32.20 -28.04 13.10
C SER A 521 -32.77 -27.52 14.42
N GLY A 522 -32.23 -28.01 15.54
CA GLY A 522 -32.50 -27.45 16.87
C GLY A 522 -31.65 -26.21 17.21
N ARG A 523 -30.64 -25.90 16.37
CA ARG A 523 -29.66 -24.84 16.60
C ARG A 523 -30.17 -23.49 16.10
N VAL A 524 -29.80 -22.43 16.82
CA VAL A 524 -29.94 -21.04 16.36
C VAL A 524 -28.61 -20.59 15.82
N ASP A 525 -28.62 -20.07 14.60
CA ASP A 525 -27.46 -19.48 13.94
C ASP A 525 -27.68 -17.99 13.73
N THR A 526 -26.59 -17.25 13.51
CA THR A 526 -26.63 -15.80 13.41
C THR A 526 -25.80 -15.31 12.24
N VAL A 527 -26.33 -14.33 11.53
CA VAL A 527 -25.61 -13.56 10.50
C VAL A 527 -25.79 -12.07 10.79
N ALA A 528 -24.74 -11.30 10.53
CA ALA A 528 -24.80 -9.85 10.59
C ALA A 528 -24.52 -9.24 9.20
N GLY A 529 -25.07 -8.06 8.97
CA GLY A 529 -24.70 -7.22 7.83
C GLY A 529 -24.85 -5.75 8.20
N GLN A 530 -24.00 -4.92 7.62
CA GLN A 530 -23.87 -3.51 7.89
C GLN A 530 -24.35 -2.68 6.70
N GLN A 531 -24.74 -1.45 7.01
CA GLN A 531 -24.99 -0.39 6.06
C GLN A 531 -24.23 0.84 6.54
N THR A 532 -23.65 1.57 5.61
CA THR A 532 -22.99 2.83 5.87
C THR A 532 -23.91 3.98 5.45
N ILE A 533 -24.34 4.81 6.41
CA ILE A 533 -25.03 6.06 6.11
C ILE A 533 -24.00 7.17 6.00
N VAL A 534 -23.90 7.77 4.82
CA VAL A 534 -23.08 8.96 4.60
C VAL A 534 -24.00 10.17 4.62
N GLN A 535 -23.84 11.02 5.63
CA GLN A 535 -24.55 12.28 5.75
C GLN A 535 -23.57 13.42 5.50
N VAL A 536 -23.82 14.18 4.43
CA VAL A 536 -23.11 15.42 4.13
C VAL A 536 -23.96 16.58 4.62
N VAL A 537 -23.42 17.37 5.54
CA VAL A 537 -24.00 18.63 5.98
C VAL A 537 -23.08 19.74 5.46
N PRO A 538 -23.50 20.57 4.50
CA PRO A 538 -22.63 21.62 3.99
C PRO A 538 -22.18 22.59 5.09
N TYR A 539 -20.91 22.98 5.03
CA TYR A 539 -20.34 24.07 5.81
C TYR A 539 -21.07 25.37 5.49
N PRO A 540 -21.49 26.16 6.50
CA PRO A 540 -22.20 27.41 6.23
C PRO A 540 -21.32 28.44 5.49
N THR A 541 -19.99 28.38 5.66
CA THR A 541 -19.01 29.22 4.99
C THR A 541 -17.70 28.46 4.76
N LEU A 542 -16.84 28.94 3.85
CA LEU A 542 -15.48 28.40 3.69
C LEU A 542 -14.70 28.44 5.01
N ALA A 543 -14.79 29.53 5.76
CA ALA A 543 -14.05 29.69 7.02
C ALA A 543 -14.46 28.65 8.08
N SER A 544 -15.73 28.22 8.08
CA SER A 544 -16.17 27.12 8.96
C SER A 544 -15.65 25.74 8.57
N ALA A 545 -15.08 25.62 7.37
CA ALA A 545 -14.49 24.39 6.84
C ALA A 545 -12.96 24.35 6.98
N PHE A 546 -12.31 25.39 7.51
CA PHE A 546 -10.86 25.42 7.69
C PHE A 546 -10.40 24.29 8.62
N ASP A 547 -9.39 23.55 8.18
CA ASP A 547 -8.91 22.32 8.82
C ASP A 547 -7.38 22.19 8.83
N ASN A 548 -6.67 23.17 8.28
CA ASN A 548 -5.22 23.17 8.16
C ASN A 548 -4.61 24.55 8.50
N VAL A 549 -3.39 24.55 9.04
CA VAL A 549 -2.64 25.74 9.45
C VAL A 549 -1.64 26.09 8.34
N GLY A 550 -2.06 26.95 7.43
CA GLY A 550 -1.29 27.41 6.29
C GLY A 550 -0.35 28.57 6.61
N ALA A 551 -0.58 29.32 7.70
CA ALA A 551 0.24 30.46 8.07
C ALA A 551 0.56 30.55 9.57
N THR A 552 1.79 30.93 9.90
CA THR A 552 2.31 31.06 11.27
C THR A 552 3.01 32.40 11.48
N SER A 553 3.21 32.79 12.74
CA SER A 553 4.09 33.90 13.06
C SER A 553 5.53 33.40 13.09
N GLU A 554 6.47 34.23 12.64
CA GLU A 554 7.92 33.96 12.76
C GLU A 554 8.36 33.72 14.24
N SER A 555 7.53 34.13 15.22
CA SER A 555 7.76 33.89 16.65
C SER A 555 7.26 32.55 17.19
N ASP A 556 6.36 31.86 16.46
CA ASP A 556 5.87 30.51 16.77
C ASP A 556 5.45 29.81 15.46
N THR A 557 6.41 29.11 14.86
CA THR A 557 6.23 28.41 13.58
C THR A 557 5.78 26.96 13.74
N THR A 558 5.87 26.42 14.96
CA THR A 558 5.59 25.02 15.31
C THR A 558 4.23 24.51 14.78
N PRO A 559 3.14 25.29 14.81
CA PRO A 559 1.83 24.81 14.37
C PRO A 559 1.66 24.70 12.85
N GLY A 560 2.58 25.25 12.04
CA GLY A 560 2.49 25.30 10.59
C GLY A 560 2.47 23.90 9.99
N ASN A 561 1.66 23.69 8.94
CA ASN A 561 1.66 22.42 8.22
C ASN A 561 0.96 22.51 6.86
N LEU A 562 1.23 23.57 6.08
CA LEU A 562 0.65 23.72 4.74
C LEU A 562 1.06 22.55 3.84
N ASP A 563 2.30 22.10 3.91
CA ASP A 563 2.84 21.08 3.01
C ASP A 563 2.85 19.65 3.56
N GLY A 564 2.32 19.45 4.77
CA GLY A 564 2.38 18.16 5.48
C GLY A 564 3.73 17.87 6.15
N GLY A 565 4.78 18.66 5.88
CA GLY A 565 6.12 18.57 6.47
C GLY A 565 6.36 19.56 7.60
N GLY A 566 5.34 20.36 7.96
CA GLY A 566 5.41 21.38 9.00
C GLY A 566 5.76 22.79 8.49
N ASP A 567 5.87 23.00 7.17
CA ASP A 567 6.17 24.31 6.62
C ASP A 567 4.88 25.11 6.35
N SER A 568 4.96 26.43 6.42
CA SER A 568 3.82 27.36 6.31
C SER A 568 4.24 28.72 5.74
N TYR A 569 3.28 29.58 5.38
CA TYR A 569 3.56 30.98 5.09
C TYR A 569 3.89 31.76 6.38
N SER A 570 4.90 32.64 6.32
CA SER A 570 5.16 33.64 7.38
C SER A 570 4.10 34.74 7.33
N THR A 571 3.41 35.00 8.43
CA THR A 571 2.40 36.06 8.51
C THR A 571 3.00 37.47 8.37
N GLU A 572 4.26 37.64 8.75
CA GLU A 572 5.04 38.85 8.58
C GLU A 572 5.39 39.07 7.09
N ALA A 573 5.70 38.00 6.35
CA ALA A 573 5.88 38.04 4.91
C ALA A 573 4.56 38.32 4.17
N LEU A 574 3.47 37.66 4.60
CA LEU A 574 2.11 37.88 4.07
C LEU A 574 1.67 39.33 4.27
N ALA A 575 1.94 39.92 5.45
CA ALA A 575 1.61 41.31 5.73
C ALA A 575 2.36 42.28 4.78
N LYS A 576 3.63 42.01 4.47
CA LYS A 576 4.40 42.79 3.46
C LYS A 576 3.80 42.66 2.06
N ALA A 577 3.25 41.50 1.72
CA ALA A 577 2.52 41.27 0.48
C ALA A 577 1.09 41.83 0.47
N GLY A 578 0.62 42.42 1.57
CA GLY A 578 -0.72 43.00 1.72
C GLY A 578 -1.82 42.00 2.11
N ALA A 579 -1.45 40.77 2.45
CA ALA A 579 -2.36 39.71 2.90
C ALA A 579 -2.42 39.66 4.44
N THR A 580 -3.01 40.69 5.05
CA THR A 580 -3.29 40.70 6.50
C THR A 580 -4.64 40.06 6.82
N PRO A 581 -4.91 39.63 8.07
CA PRO A 581 -6.17 39.01 8.43
C PRO A 581 -7.41 39.83 8.00
N GLY A 582 -8.28 39.23 7.18
CA GLY A 582 -9.49 39.87 6.64
C GLY A 582 -9.25 40.85 5.47
N ALA A 583 -8.02 40.97 4.96
CA ALA A 583 -7.71 41.85 3.84
C ALA A 583 -8.47 41.47 2.56
N THR A 584 -8.75 42.47 1.71
CA THR A 584 -9.30 42.22 0.38
C THR A 584 -8.16 41.95 -0.61
N ILE A 585 -8.14 40.76 -1.19
CA ILE A 585 -7.19 40.36 -2.23
C ILE A 585 -7.85 40.49 -3.59
N LYS A 586 -7.30 41.35 -4.45
CA LYS A 586 -7.79 41.54 -5.83
C LYS A 586 -6.88 40.81 -6.80
N ALA A 587 -7.39 39.78 -7.46
CA ALA A 587 -6.65 38.99 -8.44
C ALA A 587 -7.58 38.46 -9.52
N ASN A 588 -7.12 38.39 -10.77
CA ASN A 588 -7.88 37.86 -11.91
C ASN A 588 -9.30 38.45 -12.07
N GLY A 589 -9.47 39.76 -11.81
CA GLY A 589 -10.78 40.44 -11.88
C GLY A 589 -11.75 40.10 -10.74
N LEU A 590 -11.30 39.33 -9.75
CA LEU A 590 -12.08 38.91 -8.58
C LEU A 590 -11.62 39.65 -7.33
N SER A 591 -12.48 39.70 -6.31
CA SER A 591 -12.15 40.21 -4.98
C SER A 591 -12.44 39.12 -3.95
N PHE A 592 -11.38 38.65 -3.30
CA PHE A 592 -11.42 37.64 -2.25
C PHE A 592 -11.20 38.29 -0.89
N THR A 593 -11.67 37.63 0.17
CA THR A 593 -11.29 37.97 1.55
C THR A 593 -10.22 36.98 1.99
N TRP A 594 -9.04 37.49 2.36
CA TRP A 594 -8.01 36.70 3.02
C TRP A 594 -8.53 36.21 4.37
N PRO A 595 -8.20 34.98 4.82
CA PRO A 595 -8.62 34.45 6.11
C PRO A 595 -8.39 35.44 7.25
N SER A 596 -9.38 35.56 8.14
CA SER A 596 -9.29 36.40 9.36
C SER A 596 -8.73 35.63 10.57
N ALA A 597 -8.24 34.40 10.35
CA ALA A 597 -7.70 33.54 11.39
C ALA A 597 -6.46 34.15 12.05
N ALA A 598 -6.22 33.80 13.31
CA ALA A 598 -4.99 34.18 13.99
C ALA A 598 -3.82 33.33 13.47
N PRO A 599 -2.57 33.85 13.47
CA PRO A 599 -1.40 33.05 13.13
C PRO A 599 -1.35 31.75 13.94
N GLY A 600 -1.01 30.62 13.31
CA GLY A 600 -0.93 29.32 13.98
C GLY A 600 -2.28 28.66 14.25
N THR A 601 -3.38 29.19 13.70
CA THR A 601 -4.71 28.57 13.73
C THR A 601 -5.19 28.24 12.32
N VAL A 602 -6.19 27.37 12.21
CA VAL A 602 -6.66 26.91 10.89
C VAL A 602 -7.19 28.08 10.05
N ASP A 603 -6.62 28.26 8.86
CA ASP A 603 -6.84 29.41 7.99
C ASP A 603 -7.09 29.03 6.53
N ASN A 604 -7.01 27.75 6.20
CA ASN A 604 -7.38 27.23 4.90
C ASN A 604 -8.09 25.88 4.99
N VAL A 605 -8.73 25.50 3.88
CA VAL A 605 -9.24 24.14 3.68
C VAL A 605 -8.23 23.36 2.86
N ALA A 606 -7.68 22.28 3.41
CA ALA A 606 -7.04 21.23 2.62
C ALA A 606 -8.15 20.42 1.92
N ALA A 607 -8.20 20.45 0.60
CA ALA A 607 -9.38 19.98 -0.14
C ALA A 607 -9.59 18.46 0.01
N GLY A 608 -10.61 18.06 0.76
CA GLY A 608 -10.97 16.67 1.08
C GLY A 608 -12.43 16.35 0.71
N GLY A 609 -13.00 17.06 -0.26
CA GLY A 609 -14.40 16.88 -0.66
C GLY A 609 -15.43 17.65 0.18
N GLN A 610 -15.01 18.65 0.96
CA GLN A 610 -15.91 19.47 1.77
C GLN A 610 -16.97 20.15 0.90
N GLU A 611 -18.23 20.14 1.34
CA GLU A 611 -19.32 20.87 0.71
C GLU A 611 -19.54 22.20 1.43
N ILE A 612 -19.48 23.33 0.71
CA ILE A 612 -19.53 24.67 1.28
C ILE A 612 -20.75 25.40 0.72
N THR A 613 -21.63 25.86 1.60
CA THR A 613 -22.72 26.77 1.26
C THR A 613 -22.13 28.06 0.73
N PHE A 614 -22.53 28.44 -0.49
CA PHE A 614 -22.01 29.62 -1.14
C PHE A 614 -23.06 30.21 -2.07
N GLY A 615 -23.49 31.43 -1.78
CA GLY A 615 -24.51 32.14 -2.55
C GLY A 615 -23.88 33.10 -3.55
N GLY A 616 -24.23 32.96 -4.83
CA GLY A 616 -23.82 33.90 -5.87
C GLY A 616 -24.22 33.45 -7.27
N GLN A 617 -24.19 34.39 -8.21
CA GLN A 617 -24.51 34.17 -9.61
C GLN A 617 -23.53 34.98 -10.46
N GLY A 618 -23.07 34.40 -11.56
CA GLY A 618 -22.10 35.04 -12.45
C GLY A 618 -21.58 34.08 -13.50
N SER A 619 -20.47 34.44 -14.13
CA SER A 619 -19.84 33.68 -15.22
C SER A 619 -18.91 32.57 -14.75
N ALA A 620 -18.25 32.74 -13.59
CA ALA A 620 -17.34 31.76 -13.01
C ALA A 620 -17.27 31.87 -11.49
N LEU A 621 -16.92 30.76 -10.83
CA LEU A 621 -16.56 30.69 -9.42
C LEU A 621 -15.04 30.75 -9.31
N GLY A 622 -14.54 31.75 -8.60
CA GLY A 622 -13.13 31.92 -8.33
C GLY A 622 -12.71 31.31 -7.01
N PHE A 623 -11.49 30.80 -7.00
CA PHE A 623 -10.79 30.25 -5.85
C PHE A 623 -9.50 31.04 -5.64
N LEU A 624 -9.17 31.33 -4.38
CA LEU A 624 -7.87 31.81 -3.95
C LEU A 624 -7.20 30.67 -3.19
N GLY A 625 -6.02 30.26 -3.61
CA GLY A 625 -5.40 29.04 -3.11
C GLY A 625 -3.95 28.88 -3.49
N ALA A 626 -3.34 27.85 -2.92
CA ALA A 626 -2.03 27.36 -3.29
C ALA A 626 -2.04 25.84 -3.20
N GLU A 627 -0.98 25.22 -3.67
CA GLU A 627 -0.88 23.77 -3.72
C GLU A 627 0.48 23.32 -3.20
N ALA A 628 0.53 22.23 -2.44
CA ALA A 628 1.77 21.71 -1.85
C ALA A 628 2.17 20.35 -2.44
N GLY A 629 1.89 20.14 -3.73
CA GLY A 629 2.17 18.89 -4.45
C GLY A 629 2.31 19.14 -5.96
N PHE A 630 1.70 18.25 -6.76
CA PHE A 630 1.43 18.48 -8.20
C PHE A 630 0.07 17.89 -8.64
N VAL A 631 -1.04 18.32 -8.02
CA VAL A 631 -2.38 17.74 -8.23
C VAL A 631 -3.41 18.73 -8.78
N SER A 632 -4.44 18.20 -9.44
CA SER A 632 -5.69 18.92 -9.74
C SER A 632 -6.88 18.01 -9.45
N GLY A 633 -8.06 18.59 -9.26
CA GLY A 633 -9.26 17.82 -8.94
C GLY A 633 -10.55 18.47 -9.38
N THR A 634 -11.63 17.68 -9.38
CA THR A 634 -12.94 18.12 -9.83
C THR A 634 -13.69 18.86 -8.72
N VAL A 635 -14.08 20.10 -9.00
CA VAL A 635 -15.08 20.85 -8.24
C VAL A 635 -16.48 20.53 -8.78
N THR A 636 -17.45 20.33 -7.89
CA THR A 636 -18.87 20.24 -8.24
C THR A 636 -19.61 21.47 -7.70
N VAL A 637 -20.36 22.15 -8.56
CA VAL A 637 -21.20 23.28 -8.18
C VAL A 637 -22.65 22.84 -8.25
N THR A 638 -23.37 22.94 -7.15
CA THR A 638 -24.81 22.66 -7.10
C THR A 638 -25.59 23.95 -7.01
N TYR A 639 -26.62 24.08 -7.85
CA TYR A 639 -27.45 25.26 -7.95
C TYR A 639 -28.72 25.14 -7.09
N THR A 640 -29.38 26.27 -6.84
CA THR A 640 -30.62 26.33 -6.04
C THR A 640 -31.79 25.56 -6.67
N ASP A 641 -31.77 25.34 -7.99
CA ASP A 641 -32.73 24.51 -8.73
C ASP A 641 -32.45 23.00 -8.65
N GLY A 642 -31.37 22.60 -7.95
CA GLY A 642 -30.95 21.20 -7.79
C GLY A 642 -30.09 20.65 -8.93
N SER A 643 -29.86 21.41 -10.00
CA SER A 643 -28.92 21.02 -11.05
C SER A 643 -27.46 21.21 -10.62
N THR A 644 -26.54 20.57 -11.33
CA THR A 644 -25.10 20.64 -11.04
C THR A 644 -24.27 20.98 -12.29
N SER A 645 -23.11 21.61 -12.09
CA SER A 645 -22.02 21.67 -13.07
C SER A 645 -20.70 21.27 -12.41
N THR A 646 -19.67 21.02 -13.22
CA THR A 646 -18.34 20.61 -12.74
C THR A 646 -17.23 21.36 -13.46
N GLY A 647 -16.06 21.46 -12.85
CA GLY A 647 -14.82 21.78 -13.56
C GLY A 647 -13.57 21.47 -12.75
N GLN A 648 -12.40 21.61 -13.40
CA GLN A 648 -11.12 21.26 -12.78
C GLN A 648 -10.56 22.44 -12.00
N LEU A 649 -10.04 22.17 -10.81
CA LEU A 649 -9.32 23.11 -9.96
C LEU A 649 -7.91 22.56 -9.71
N GLY A 650 -6.90 23.39 -9.95
CA GLY A 650 -5.53 23.16 -9.56
C GLY A 650 -4.84 24.50 -9.37
N PHE A 651 -3.78 24.52 -8.55
CA PHE A 651 -2.88 25.65 -8.43
C PHE A 651 -1.45 25.18 -8.69
N PRO A 652 -0.54 26.07 -9.13
CA PRO A 652 0.88 25.78 -9.08
C PRO A 652 1.30 25.45 -7.64
N ASN A 653 2.35 24.64 -7.54
CA ASN A 653 3.03 24.43 -6.26
C ASN A 653 3.37 25.80 -5.65
N TRP A 654 3.11 25.95 -4.36
CA TRP A 654 3.31 27.17 -3.59
C TRP A 654 4.75 27.67 -3.68
N CYS A 655 5.71 26.80 -4.02
CA CYS A 655 7.06 27.19 -4.40
C CYS A 655 7.51 26.54 -5.70
N CYS A 656 8.49 27.15 -6.35
CA CYS A 656 9.40 26.49 -7.28
C CYS A 656 8.79 25.85 -8.55
N ALA A 657 7.51 26.08 -8.85
CA ALA A 657 6.83 25.64 -10.07
C ALA A 657 6.46 26.83 -10.99
N PRO A 658 6.23 26.59 -12.29
CA PRO A 658 5.69 27.60 -13.20
C PRO A 658 4.37 28.18 -12.68
N THR A 659 4.29 29.51 -12.56
CA THR A 659 3.20 30.22 -11.89
C THR A 659 1.88 30.25 -12.67
N ASP A 660 1.86 29.73 -13.89
CA ASP A 660 0.71 29.63 -14.78
C ASP A 660 0.18 28.20 -14.97
N ALA A 661 0.73 27.24 -14.22
CA ALA A 661 0.23 25.86 -14.21
C ALA A 661 -1.29 25.82 -13.91
N TYR A 662 -1.98 24.86 -14.54
CA TYR A 662 -3.43 24.68 -14.44
C TYR A 662 -4.28 25.91 -14.86
N GLY A 663 -3.69 26.87 -15.56
CA GLY A 663 -4.35 28.10 -15.98
C GLY A 663 -4.52 29.13 -14.86
N ALA A 664 -3.90 28.90 -13.70
CA ALA A 664 -3.97 29.82 -12.57
C ALA A 664 -3.27 31.15 -12.87
N LYS A 665 -3.56 32.16 -12.04
CA LYS A 665 -2.90 33.47 -12.04
C LYS A 665 -2.35 33.75 -10.66
N THR A 666 -1.14 34.30 -10.58
CA THR A 666 -0.57 34.77 -9.31
C THR A 666 -1.44 35.87 -8.72
N ALA A 667 -1.85 35.70 -7.46
CA ALA A 667 -2.50 36.75 -6.68
C ALA A 667 -1.44 37.64 -6.01
N PHE A 668 -0.49 37.02 -5.30
CA PHE A 668 0.69 37.67 -4.72
C PHE A 668 1.74 36.61 -4.37
N THR A 669 2.92 37.07 -3.95
CA THR A 669 4.02 36.21 -3.50
C THR A 669 4.65 36.73 -2.21
N THR A 670 5.16 35.85 -1.35
CA THR A 670 6.06 36.18 -0.25
C THR A 670 7.51 35.83 -0.60
N ASP A 671 8.47 36.33 0.17
CA ASP A 671 9.91 36.18 -0.07
C ASP A 671 10.60 35.08 0.77
N HIS A 672 9.83 34.40 1.63
CA HIS A 672 10.28 33.29 2.46
C HIS A 672 9.07 32.51 3.03
N ARG A 673 9.38 31.42 3.72
CA ARG A 673 8.41 30.58 4.46
C ARG A 673 8.83 30.40 5.91
N ASP A 674 7.91 29.90 6.72
CA ASP A 674 8.20 29.36 8.04
C ASP A 674 8.43 27.85 7.94
N THR A 675 9.37 27.35 8.73
CA THR A 675 9.66 25.92 8.93
C THR A 675 9.47 25.56 10.40
N PRO A 676 9.43 24.28 10.80
CA PRO A 676 9.35 23.88 12.21
C PRO A 676 10.47 24.44 13.11
N THR A 677 11.56 24.94 12.52
CA THR A 677 12.71 25.51 13.23
C THR A 677 12.80 27.05 13.17
N GLY A 678 11.84 27.71 12.52
CA GLY A 678 11.78 29.16 12.33
C GLY A 678 11.72 29.57 10.85
N PRO A 679 11.74 30.88 10.56
CA PRO A 679 11.69 31.39 9.20
C PRO A 679 12.93 31.01 8.40
N ALA A 680 12.74 30.57 7.15
CA ALA A 680 13.81 30.07 6.30
C ALA A 680 13.56 30.35 4.80
N ASN A 681 14.56 30.03 3.97
CA ASN A 681 14.50 30.14 2.51
C ASN A 681 14.23 31.57 1.98
N TYR A 682 14.83 32.58 2.63
CA TYR A 682 14.78 33.96 2.16
C TYR A 682 15.25 34.12 0.71
N GLY A 683 14.51 34.91 -0.06
CA GLY A 683 14.73 35.14 -1.49
C GLY A 683 14.04 34.13 -2.41
N ILE A 684 13.42 33.08 -1.87
CA ILE A 684 12.57 32.17 -2.63
C ILE A 684 11.13 32.69 -2.64
N SER A 685 10.52 32.71 -3.82
CA SER A 685 9.16 33.21 -3.99
C SER A 685 8.15 32.11 -3.64
N TYR A 686 7.29 32.38 -2.66
CA TYR A 686 6.15 31.51 -2.33
C TYR A 686 4.85 32.16 -2.77
N GLY A 687 4.12 31.52 -3.67
CA GLY A 687 2.96 32.10 -4.37
C GLY A 687 1.63 31.71 -3.76
N VAL A 688 0.71 32.66 -3.72
CA VAL A 688 -0.73 32.41 -3.62
C VAL A 688 -1.35 32.74 -4.98
N PHE A 689 -2.23 31.88 -5.46
CA PHE A 689 -2.77 31.92 -6.80
C PHE A 689 -4.30 32.04 -6.80
N THR A 690 -4.85 32.35 -7.96
CA THR A 690 -6.28 32.28 -8.22
C THR A 690 -6.56 31.48 -9.47
N ASN A 691 -7.63 30.69 -9.43
CA ASN A 691 -8.13 29.92 -10.55
C ASN A 691 -9.67 29.95 -10.54
N THR A 692 -10.30 29.64 -11.67
CA THR A 692 -11.76 29.74 -11.82
C THR A 692 -12.37 28.49 -12.42
N VAL A 693 -13.61 28.21 -12.02
CA VAL A 693 -14.44 27.13 -12.55
C VAL A 693 -15.69 27.75 -13.17
N PRO A 694 -16.08 27.42 -14.41
CA PRO A 694 -17.23 28.05 -15.05
C PRO A 694 -18.54 27.78 -14.32
N LEU A 695 -19.39 28.81 -14.24
CA LEU A 695 -20.76 28.69 -13.73
C LEU A 695 -21.75 28.61 -14.89
N THR A 696 -22.86 27.92 -14.65
CA THR A 696 -23.99 27.87 -15.59
C THR A 696 -24.69 29.23 -15.59
N PRO A 697 -24.78 29.91 -16.74
CA PRO A 697 -25.39 31.23 -16.83
C PRO A 697 -26.83 31.23 -16.31
N GLY A 698 -27.19 32.28 -15.57
CA GLY A 698 -28.55 32.43 -15.06
C GLY A 698 -28.85 31.66 -13.76
N LYS A 699 -27.93 30.83 -13.25
CA LYS A 699 -28.15 30.02 -12.06
C LYS A 699 -27.45 30.57 -10.82
N THR A 700 -28.10 30.43 -9.67
CA THR A 700 -27.54 30.79 -8.36
C THR A 700 -26.92 29.56 -7.70
N VAL A 701 -25.65 29.67 -7.32
CA VAL A 701 -24.96 28.62 -6.56
C VAL A 701 -25.65 28.44 -5.20
N ARG A 702 -25.81 27.18 -4.79
CA ARG A 702 -26.30 26.78 -3.48
C ARG A 702 -25.16 26.29 -2.61
N PHE A 703 -24.36 25.37 -3.14
CA PHE A 703 -23.14 24.88 -2.49
C PHE A 703 -22.09 24.45 -3.52
N VAL A 704 -20.84 24.43 -3.06
CA VAL A 704 -19.65 24.05 -3.82
C VAL A 704 -19.00 22.88 -3.10
N THR A 705 -18.86 21.75 -3.78
CA THR A 705 -18.07 20.62 -3.31
C THR A 705 -16.64 20.78 -3.83
N LEU A 706 -15.68 20.92 -2.91
CA LEU A 706 -14.25 20.98 -3.22
C LEU A 706 -13.77 19.63 -3.80
N PRO A 707 -12.64 19.60 -4.51
CA PRO A 707 -12.04 18.33 -4.90
C PRO A 707 -11.60 17.50 -3.68
N ASN A 708 -11.44 16.19 -3.87
CA ASN A 708 -10.75 15.32 -2.92
C ASN A 708 -9.27 15.22 -3.30
N ALA A 709 -8.51 16.27 -2.98
CA ALA A 709 -7.10 16.45 -3.33
C ALA A 709 -6.43 17.30 -2.23
N PRO A 710 -5.96 16.68 -1.12
CA PRO A 710 -5.61 17.40 0.11
C PRO A 710 -4.41 18.36 -0.04
N ALA A 711 -3.58 18.16 -1.07
CA ALA A 711 -2.51 19.09 -1.41
C ALA A 711 -3.01 20.43 -1.97
N ILE A 712 -4.30 20.58 -2.31
CA ILE A 712 -4.92 21.85 -2.72
C ILE A 712 -5.44 22.57 -1.48
N HIS A 713 -4.91 23.77 -1.22
CA HIS A 713 -5.29 24.61 -0.09
C HIS A 713 -6.12 25.81 -0.58
N VAL A 714 -7.34 25.94 -0.07
CA VAL A 714 -8.27 27.02 -0.44
C VAL A 714 -8.40 28.03 0.70
N PHE A 715 -7.98 29.27 0.43
CA PHE A 715 -8.03 30.41 1.36
C PHE A 715 -9.27 31.29 1.16
N GLY A 716 -9.85 31.30 -0.04
CA GLY A 716 -10.98 32.18 -0.37
C GLY A 716 -11.81 31.75 -1.57
N LEU A 717 -13.07 32.17 -1.59
CA LEU A 717 -14.01 32.01 -2.71
C LEU A 717 -14.57 33.36 -3.14
N ALA A 718 -14.83 33.52 -4.44
CA ALA A 718 -15.47 34.69 -5.01
C ALA A 718 -16.27 34.31 -6.26
N VAL A 719 -17.25 35.14 -6.66
CA VAL A 719 -17.94 34.98 -7.95
C VAL A 719 -17.47 36.04 -8.91
N GLN A 720 -17.16 35.63 -10.14
CA GLN A 720 -16.97 36.54 -11.26
C GLN A 720 -18.34 36.98 -11.76
N PRO A 721 -18.67 38.28 -11.74
CA PRO A 721 -19.98 38.79 -12.15
C PRO A 721 -20.44 38.32 -13.54
#